data_AF-A0A8H5B9W4-F1
#
_entry.id   AF-A0A8H5B9W4-F1
#
_cell.length_a   1.000
_cell.length_b   1.000
_cell.length_c   1.000
_cell.angle_alpha   90.00
_cell.angle_beta   90.00
_cell.angle_gamma   90.00
#
_symmetry.space_group_name_H-M   'P 1'
#
loop_
_entity.id
_entity.type
_entity.pdbx_description
1 polymer ?
#
loop_
_entity_poly.entity_id
_entity_poly.type
_entity_poly.pdbx_seq_one_letter_code
_entity_poly.pdbx_strand_id
1 'polypeptide(L)'
;MTSYGKQPAPEKPPVFGVPSNDDHEKISALFLGPKGENAEFLQSWFTSIVEQQKQARLNYFPEDQPSITTAIQESPAFAEQTRAISKNQTDLLNALGSLSVPFYSPRYSAHMCVDQSLPAILGYISTMFYNPNNVAFEASPFTTVVELEVGLQLCEMMGYNRYNDVLPDEDGQIEPLAWGHIACDGSVANLESVWVCTSRNLKFYGLALREAIASGKELAFISDSFIVETCKGVQKLLKDCTVWEMLNFKTKTVLDIPERLTAQYRISPEFLNNVMKKYIIQTTNKDTMMKKWWIEKQPVLMASATKHYSWPKSAGKDWFPALPSLFNMRLTFPPAITGIGSDNFVDVPLDIYARMDPKELDKLLKKCLDEERAVYEVVAVIGTTEEGAVDHIDEIVALREKYEKLGMSFIVHADAAWGGYFTSMLPPRVRRRRKDEKSLPIGLPPDDTEEPDSFVPPVGLRADTAHQLSHIRLADSITVDPHKAGYIPYPAGALCYRDGRMKNLLTWAAVYLHQGTAGESIGIYGVEGSKPGAAPVAVYMAHESIGLHPKGHGSLLGQAMYTCRRYAAHWSVMSTTDTSFVVTPFNHLPAELEPNPTPEGIETDKQFIRDHILNKSNRDLVNNPDAMAMLNKLGSDLNINAFACNFRYSDGTLNIDVEEANWLNRRIFERLSVTSAEENPLTIPFYLTSTVFGQHEYGVAAEEMRRRMGLEGKQDLVVLRNVVMSPFTTTGNFVGKMADIFQQVLEEEVENARRRNEIKPGTHTFLVHGSGSKVFLVHIPSNHMASGRRQIILSAHLEEALHKQIHKVRHGRDASDALVVQNVEPMLLDDIIDGSSFEGTLGLHGEPAEERIRVSNIHIVKKRSLMTEDLDADYPDLMPFYLYGTEDSLHIDHVLLKIPNIHLSAGKLSHKFHPPLTAADLAKGVVVVANNVHEASMQPFPIMKYMIINEDFFFGVGKTFSVTVYRDPYPASTMDPVYMDAFKEVISTGEITLEGNLYIDTDALNDASEADKEVPVSRTVTGKMREDQVHSWKMSLATMHQQTL
;
A
#
# COMPACT_ATOMS: atom_id res chain seq x y z
N MET A 1 25.27 2.93 -31.17
CA MET A 1 26.03 2.50 -29.98
C MET A 1 26.96 3.65 -29.63
N THR A 2 26.55 4.49 -28.69
CA THR A 2 27.36 5.57 -28.10
C THR A 2 27.65 5.12 -26.68
N SER A 3 28.92 4.89 -26.40
CA SER A 3 29.42 4.23 -25.20
C SER A 3 29.49 5.21 -24.04
N TYR A 4 28.39 5.39 -23.30
CA TYR A 4 28.56 5.65 -21.87
C TYR A 4 29.35 4.47 -21.31
N GLY A 5 30.53 4.75 -20.74
CA GLY A 5 31.51 3.74 -20.36
C GLY A 5 30.86 2.49 -19.78
N LYS A 6 30.92 1.39 -20.55
CA LYS A 6 30.72 0.04 -20.06
C LYS A 6 31.81 -0.20 -19.02
N GLN A 7 31.61 0.24 -17.78
CA GLN A 7 32.20 -0.52 -16.69
C GLN A 7 31.57 -1.90 -16.80
N PRO A 8 32.34 -2.96 -17.08
CA PRO A 8 31.78 -4.30 -17.00
C PRO A 8 31.17 -4.43 -15.62
N ALA A 9 29.96 -5.00 -15.58
CA ALA A 9 29.32 -5.35 -14.33
C ALA A 9 30.34 -6.00 -13.40
N PRO A 10 30.24 -5.83 -12.07
CA PRO A 10 30.89 -6.79 -11.21
C PRO A 10 30.31 -8.17 -11.58
N GLU A 11 31.07 -8.96 -12.36
CA GLU A 11 30.70 -10.34 -12.79
C GLU A 11 30.46 -11.27 -11.58
N LYS A 12 30.81 -10.79 -10.38
CA LYS A 12 30.57 -11.42 -9.10
C LYS A 12 29.79 -10.43 -8.21
N PRO A 13 28.77 -10.88 -7.46
CA PRO A 13 28.10 -10.03 -6.48
C PRO A 13 29.14 -9.37 -5.57
N PRO A 14 28.95 -8.12 -5.12
CA PRO A 14 29.90 -7.47 -4.23
C PRO A 14 30.10 -8.33 -2.98
N VAL A 15 31.27 -8.95 -2.90
CA VAL A 15 31.67 -9.77 -1.76
C VAL A 15 32.08 -8.79 -0.68
N PHE A 16 31.26 -8.63 0.36
CA PHE A 16 31.71 -8.04 1.61
C PHE A 16 32.93 -8.83 2.08
N GLY A 17 33.93 -8.14 2.66
CA GLY A 17 35.15 -8.79 3.16
C GLY A 17 34.85 -9.91 4.18
N VAL A 18 35.88 -10.59 4.67
CA VAL A 18 35.72 -11.63 5.72
C VAL A 18 34.89 -11.05 6.87
N PRO A 19 33.70 -11.59 7.18
CA PRO A 19 32.82 -11.03 8.20
C PRO A 19 33.50 -11.00 9.58
N SER A 20 33.43 -9.87 10.28
CA SER A 20 33.90 -9.73 11.67
C SER A 20 32.75 -9.36 12.60
N ASN A 21 32.86 -9.74 13.88
CA ASN A 21 31.90 -9.31 14.90
C ASN A 21 31.93 -7.78 15.11
N ASP A 22 33.09 -7.15 14.89
CA ASP A 22 33.31 -5.70 14.97
C ASP A 22 32.28 -4.89 14.19
N ASP A 23 31.80 -5.41 13.06
CA ASP A 23 30.82 -4.72 12.22
C ASP A 23 29.42 -4.72 12.86
N HIS A 24 29.05 -5.77 13.59
CA HIS A 24 27.81 -5.82 14.37
C HIS A 24 27.92 -5.02 15.69
N GLU A 25 29.09 -5.01 16.31
CA GLU A 25 29.34 -4.21 17.52
C GLU A 25 29.23 -2.71 17.25
N LYS A 26 29.81 -2.23 16.14
CA LYS A 26 29.72 -0.82 15.74
C LYS A 26 28.29 -0.38 15.48
N ILE A 27 27.51 -1.18 14.75
CA ILE A 27 26.12 -0.81 14.45
C ILE A 27 25.22 -0.91 15.69
N SER A 28 25.51 -1.83 16.62
CA SER A 28 24.75 -1.96 17.87
C SER A 28 24.85 -0.72 18.76
N ALA A 29 25.95 0.02 18.70
CA ALA A 29 26.12 1.29 19.42
C ALA A 29 25.28 2.45 18.84
N LEU A 30 24.70 2.29 17.66
CA LEU A 30 23.92 3.33 16.97
C LEU A 30 22.48 3.46 17.47
N PHE A 31 21.98 2.50 18.26
CA PHE A 31 20.57 2.40 18.66
C PHE A 31 20.41 2.43 20.17
N LEU A 32 19.22 2.83 20.67
CA LEU A 32 18.92 2.70 22.09
C LEU A 32 18.89 1.22 22.50
N GLY A 33 18.38 0.39 21.60
CA GLY A 33 18.40 -1.06 21.68
C GLY A 33 17.05 -1.65 22.10
N PRO A 34 16.77 -2.92 21.76
CA PRO A 34 15.50 -3.58 22.03
C PRO A 34 15.04 -3.59 23.50
N LYS A 35 15.98 -3.46 24.44
CA LYS A 35 15.74 -3.44 25.89
C LYS A 35 16.30 -2.18 26.56
N GLY A 36 16.72 -1.18 25.80
CA GLY A 36 17.35 0.02 26.33
C GLY A 36 18.77 -0.23 26.83
N GLU A 37 19.49 -1.16 26.21
CA GLU A 37 20.85 -1.57 26.56
C GLU A 37 21.83 -0.38 26.57
N ASN A 38 21.60 0.62 25.72
CA ASN A 38 22.45 1.81 25.59
C ASN A 38 21.91 3.04 26.34
N ALA A 39 20.99 2.88 27.28
CA ALA A 39 20.34 4.00 27.99
C ALA A 39 21.33 4.89 28.77
N GLU A 40 22.37 4.31 29.37
CA GLU A 40 23.38 5.07 30.11
C GLU A 40 24.19 6.02 29.21
N PHE A 41 24.53 5.56 28.00
CA PHE A 41 25.19 6.40 26.98
C PHE A 41 24.28 7.55 26.55
N LEU A 42 23.00 7.26 26.28
CA LEU A 42 22.02 8.27 25.91
C LEU A 42 21.85 9.33 27.01
N GLN A 43 21.78 8.91 28.28
CA GLN A 43 21.69 9.81 29.43
C GLN A 43 22.91 10.74 29.52
N SER A 44 24.10 10.22 29.29
CA SER A 44 25.34 11.00 29.25
C SER A 44 25.32 12.05 28.15
N TRP A 45 24.89 11.67 26.94
CA TRP A 45 24.78 12.60 25.82
C TRP A 45 23.71 13.67 26.05
N PHE A 46 22.55 13.35 26.65
CA PHE A 46 21.56 14.36 27.03
C PHE A 46 22.10 15.36 28.05
N THR A 47 22.88 14.90 29.03
CA THR A 47 23.51 15.78 30.00
C THR A 47 24.52 16.71 29.32
N SER A 48 25.31 16.18 28.37
CA SER A 48 26.21 17.00 27.55
C SER A 48 25.46 18.06 26.72
N ILE A 49 24.33 17.71 26.10
CA ILE A 49 23.50 18.65 25.34
C ILE A 49 23.03 19.78 26.24
N VAL A 50 22.46 19.47 27.42
CA VAL A 50 21.98 20.50 28.36
C VAL A 50 23.10 21.43 28.81
N GLU A 51 24.28 20.90 29.12
CA GLU A 51 25.42 21.74 29.53
C GLU A 51 25.92 22.61 28.36
N GLN A 52 26.00 22.09 27.14
CA GLN A 52 26.39 22.89 25.97
C GLN A 52 25.36 23.98 25.64
N GLN A 53 24.06 23.71 25.79
CA GLN A 53 23.01 24.71 25.64
C GLN A 53 23.15 25.85 26.65
N LYS A 54 23.46 25.51 27.91
CA LYS A 54 23.72 26.50 28.96
C LYS A 54 24.95 27.35 28.64
N GLN A 55 26.08 26.72 28.28
CA GLN A 55 27.32 27.43 27.94
C GLN A 55 27.14 28.34 26.73
N ALA A 56 26.47 27.87 25.67
CA ALA A 56 26.22 28.66 24.47
C ALA A 56 25.41 29.94 24.77
N ARG A 57 24.40 29.85 25.63
CA ARG A 57 23.57 31.00 26.04
C ARG A 57 24.30 31.98 26.95
N LEU A 58 25.13 31.49 27.87
CA LEU A 58 25.94 32.35 28.75
C LEU A 58 27.06 33.09 27.99
N ASN A 59 27.59 32.48 26.93
CA ASN A 59 28.63 33.10 26.10
C ASN A 59 28.09 34.16 25.13
N TYR A 60 26.78 34.18 24.87
CA TYR A 60 26.13 35.16 24.02
C TYR A 60 25.75 36.40 24.85
N PHE A 61 26.52 37.48 24.69
CA PHE A 61 26.45 38.69 25.54
C PHE A 61 26.61 38.39 27.05
N PRO A 62 27.82 38.00 27.51
CA PRO A 62 28.07 37.57 28.89
C PRO A 62 27.76 38.61 29.98
N GLU A 63 27.64 39.89 29.61
CA GLU A 63 27.27 41.00 30.49
C GLU A 63 25.78 41.02 30.87
N ASP A 64 24.94 40.34 30.11
CA ASP A 64 23.49 40.31 30.32
C ASP A 64 23.13 39.61 31.65
N GLN A 65 22.19 40.20 32.38
CA GLN A 65 21.74 39.65 33.65
C GLN A 65 20.69 38.54 33.44
N PRO A 66 20.67 37.49 34.28
CA PRO A 66 19.67 36.43 34.17
C PRO A 66 18.24 36.97 34.34
N SER A 67 17.38 36.76 33.33
CA SER A 67 15.97 37.15 33.42
C SER A 67 15.16 36.26 34.38
N ILE A 68 15.59 35.02 34.58
CA ILE A 68 14.99 34.07 35.52
C ILE A 68 15.96 33.89 36.69
N THR A 69 15.66 34.54 37.82
CA THR A 69 16.52 34.53 39.02
C THR A 69 16.17 33.37 39.96
N THR A 70 17.05 33.07 40.91
CA THR A 70 16.80 32.07 41.96
C THR A 70 15.51 32.37 42.75
N ALA A 71 15.21 33.65 43.02
CA ALA A 71 13.98 34.04 43.70
C ALA A 71 12.71 33.69 42.90
N ILE A 72 12.76 33.75 41.56
CA ILE A 72 11.64 33.30 40.70
C ILE A 72 11.53 31.77 40.76
N GLN A 73 12.66 31.05 40.69
CA GLN A 73 12.70 29.58 40.73
C GLN A 73 12.19 29.00 42.06
N GLU A 74 12.45 29.70 43.16
CA GLU A 74 11.98 29.33 44.51
C GLU A 74 10.54 29.77 44.79
N SER A 75 9.90 30.51 43.87
CA SER A 75 8.53 30.96 44.06
C SER A 75 7.52 29.80 44.03
N PRO A 76 6.43 29.85 44.81
CA PRO A 76 5.41 28.81 44.82
C PRO A 76 4.79 28.54 43.45
N ALA A 77 4.58 29.59 42.65
CA ALA A 77 4.02 29.49 41.30
C ALA A 77 4.96 28.74 40.34
N PHE A 78 6.27 28.98 40.44
CA PHE A 78 7.26 28.25 39.63
C PHE A 78 7.34 26.78 40.03
N ALA A 79 7.33 26.49 41.33
CA ALA A 79 7.31 25.12 41.87
C ALA A 79 6.02 24.36 41.51
N GLU A 80 4.88 25.04 41.40
CA GLU A 80 3.63 24.47 40.90
C GLU A 80 3.71 24.13 39.42
N GLN A 81 4.16 25.08 38.59
CA GLN A 81 4.27 24.86 37.14
C GLN A 81 5.26 23.74 36.78
N THR A 82 6.40 23.65 37.48
CA THR A 82 7.41 22.59 37.25
C THR A 82 6.90 21.20 37.67
N ARG A 83 6.11 21.11 38.75
CA ARG A 83 5.40 19.87 39.11
C ARG A 83 4.38 19.48 38.05
N ALA A 84 3.62 20.44 37.50
CA ALA A 84 2.68 20.17 36.42
C ALA A 84 3.37 19.66 35.15
N ILE A 85 4.48 20.27 34.74
CA ILE A 85 5.30 19.81 33.60
C ILE A 85 5.79 18.39 33.82
N SER A 86 6.38 18.10 34.99
CA SER A 86 6.92 16.77 35.31
C SER A 86 5.85 15.68 35.32
N LYS A 87 4.66 16.02 35.84
CA LYS A 87 3.50 15.13 35.84
C LYS A 87 3.03 14.85 34.40
N ASN A 88 2.78 15.89 33.61
CA ASN A 88 2.31 15.73 32.22
C ASN A 88 3.32 14.96 31.36
N GLN A 89 4.62 15.17 31.58
CA GLN A 89 5.67 14.41 30.92
C GLN A 89 5.63 12.92 31.30
N THR A 90 5.48 12.61 32.59
CA THR A 90 5.39 11.23 33.07
C THR A 90 4.15 10.52 32.52
N ASP A 91 3.00 11.21 32.52
CA ASP A 91 1.75 10.69 31.99
C ASP A 91 1.85 10.41 30.47
N LEU A 92 2.49 11.32 29.73
CA LEU A 92 2.76 11.13 28.29
C LEU A 92 3.67 9.91 28.04
N LEU A 93 4.77 9.77 28.80
CA LEU A 93 5.70 8.65 28.63
C LEU A 93 5.04 7.30 28.97
N ASN A 94 4.20 7.26 30.01
CA ASN A 94 3.43 6.07 30.36
C ASN A 94 2.41 5.70 29.26
N ALA A 95 1.74 6.71 28.70
CA ALA A 95 0.81 6.50 27.59
C ALA A 95 1.55 5.99 26.33
N LEU A 96 2.67 6.61 25.96
CA LEU A 96 3.49 6.15 24.83
C LEU A 96 3.97 4.71 25.03
N GLY A 97 4.45 4.36 26.23
CA GLY A 97 4.95 3.01 26.52
C GLY A 97 3.87 1.92 26.51
N SER A 98 2.61 2.26 26.80
CA SER A 98 1.50 1.31 26.89
C SER A 98 0.63 1.23 25.62
N LEU A 99 0.53 2.32 24.86
CA LEU A 99 -0.37 2.45 23.71
C LEU A 99 0.34 2.46 22.35
N SER A 100 1.68 2.57 22.32
CA SER A 100 2.42 2.59 21.05
C SER A 100 2.86 1.20 20.62
N VAL A 101 2.98 1.01 19.30
CA VAL A 101 3.60 -0.19 18.73
C VAL A 101 5.10 -0.20 19.07
N PRO A 102 5.66 -1.31 19.58
CA PRO A 102 7.05 -1.37 20.01
C PRO A 102 8.02 -1.57 18.83
N PHE A 103 8.17 -0.55 17.97
CA PHE A 103 9.08 -0.58 16.81
C PHE A 103 10.55 -0.87 17.17
N TYR A 104 10.94 -0.59 18.42
CA TYR A 104 12.27 -0.89 18.96
C TYR A 104 12.54 -2.40 19.10
N SER A 105 11.50 -3.23 19.16
CA SER A 105 11.65 -4.67 19.33
C SER A 105 11.88 -5.40 18.00
N PRO A 106 12.80 -6.38 17.92
CA PRO A 106 12.95 -7.26 16.76
C PRO A 106 11.73 -8.15 16.47
N ARG A 107 10.73 -8.17 17.37
CA ARG A 107 9.41 -8.75 17.13
C ARG A 107 8.60 -7.94 16.10
N TYR A 108 8.96 -6.68 15.89
CA TYR A 108 8.36 -5.86 14.86
C TYR A 108 9.06 -6.09 13.52
N SER A 109 8.34 -6.61 12.52
CA SER A 109 8.88 -6.81 11.18
C SER A 109 7.76 -6.65 10.12
N ALA A 110 7.18 -5.45 10.11
CA ALA A 110 5.88 -5.15 9.52
C ALA A 110 5.99 -4.04 8.46
N HIS A 111 5.81 -2.76 8.84
CA HIS A 111 6.03 -1.61 7.96
C HIS A 111 7.49 -1.13 8.02
N MET A 112 7.80 -0.09 7.25
CA MET A 112 9.11 0.60 7.20
C MET A 112 9.36 1.42 8.49
N CYS A 113 9.28 0.76 9.64
CA CYS A 113 9.47 1.31 10.98
C CYS A 113 10.39 0.39 11.78
N VAL A 114 11.30 0.98 12.56
CA VAL A 114 12.30 0.29 13.37
C VAL A 114 12.81 1.25 14.45
N ASP A 115 13.66 0.78 15.37
CA ASP A 115 14.43 1.67 16.24
C ASP A 115 15.25 2.67 15.41
N GLN A 116 15.30 3.92 15.86
CA GLN A 116 15.93 5.01 15.11
C GLN A 116 17.36 5.23 15.60
N SER A 117 18.22 5.75 14.72
CA SER A 117 19.61 5.99 15.07
C SER A 117 19.75 7.10 16.13
N LEU A 118 20.48 6.81 17.21
CA LEU A 118 20.79 7.76 18.27
C LEU A 118 21.49 9.02 17.75
N PRO A 119 22.45 8.97 16.80
CA PRO A 119 23.02 10.18 16.22
C PRO A 119 21.97 11.12 15.60
N ALA A 120 20.97 10.58 14.91
CA ALA A 120 19.90 11.40 14.34
C ALA A 120 19.02 12.04 15.43
N ILE A 121 18.62 11.27 16.44
CA ILE A 121 17.83 11.76 17.59
C ILE A 121 18.59 12.89 18.31
N LEU A 122 19.88 12.68 18.58
CA LEU A 122 20.73 13.66 19.24
C LEU A 122 20.92 14.92 18.37
N GLY A 123 21.12 14.77 17.07
CA GLY A 123 21.21 15.89 16.12
C GLY A 123 19.94 16.74 16.09
N TYR A 124 18.78 16.08 16.06
CA TYR A 124 17.48 16.75 16.07
C TYR A 124 17.27 17.52 17.38
N ILE A 125 17.43 16.85 18.53
CA ILE A 125 17.20 17.45 19.86
C ILE A 125 18.17 18.61 20.13
N SER A 126 19.46 18.44 19.82
CA SER A 126 20.47 19.50 19.94
C SER A 126 20.10 20.76 19.17
N THR A 127 19.51 20.59 17.99
CA THR A 127 19.16 21.71 17.10
C THR A 127 17.81 22.32 17.44
N MET A 128 16.86 21.53 17.94
CA MET A 128 15.52 21.96 18.32
C MET A 128 15.53 23.11 19.34
N PHE A 129 16.50 23.14 20.26
CA PHE A 129 16.65 24.25 21.23
C PHE A 129 16.98 25.61 20.59
N TYR A 130 17.56 25.62 19.38
CA TYR A 130 17.81 26.83 18.59
C TYR A 130 16.65 27.16 17.64
N ASN A 131 15.82 26.16 17.33
CA ASN A 131 14.65 26.26 16.45
C ASN A 131 14.89 27.02 15.12
N PRO A 132 15.97 26.71 14.36
CA PRO A 132 16.26 27.42 13.12
C PRO A 132 15.24 27.07 12.04
N ASN A 133 14.87 28.06 11.22
CA ASN A 133 13.92 27.89 10.12
C ASN A 133 14.64 27.98 8.77
N ASN A 134 14.77 26.84 8.08
CA ASN A 134 15.52 26.70 6.83
C ASN A 134 14.84 27.33 5.61
N VAL A 135 13.68 27.98 5.77
CA VAL A 135 13.05 28.77 4.70
C VAL A 135 13.89 29.96 4.26
N ALA A 136 14.58 30.60 5.21
CA ALA A 136 15.34 31.82 4.98
C ALA A 136 16.71 31.73 5.66
N PHE A 137 17.76 32.08 4.93
CA PHE A 137 19.14 31.97 5.41
C PHE A 137 19.38 32.76 6.71
N GLU A 138 18.81 33.96 6.85
CA GLU A 138 18.96 34.80 8.05
C GLU A 138 18.39 34.16 9.33
N ALA A 139 17.40 33.28 9.20
CA ALA A 139 16.81 32.54 10.31
C ALA A 139 17.49 31.18 10.58
N SER A 140 18.46 30.80 9.74
CA SER A 140 19.07 29.47 9.75
C SER A 140 20.46 29.42 9.08
N PRO A 141 21.38 30.35 9.38
CA PRO A 141 22.63 30.49 8.61
C PRO A 141 23.52 29.24 8.70
N PHE A 142 23.45 28.52 9.83
CA PHE A 142 24.17 27.27 10.02
C PHE A 142 23.42 26.09 9.38
N THR A 143 22.16 25.88 9.73
CA THR A 143 21.39 24.70 9.31
C THR A 143 21.01 24.72 7.83
N THR A 144 20.98 25.88 7.17
CA THR A 144 20.87 25.96 5.70
C THR A 144 22.13 25.39 5.02
N VAL A 145 23.32 25.69 5.54
CA VAL A 145 24.58 25.14 5.00
C VAL A 145 24.66 23.63 5.23
N VAL A 146 24.23 23.17 6.40
CA VAL A 146 24.12 21.73 6.70
C VAL A 146 23.18 21.03 5.73
N GLU A 147 22.02 21.63 5.43
CA GLU A 147 21.07 21.04 4.48
C GLU A 147 21.63 20.97 3.05
N LEU A 148 22.34 22.01 2.59
CA LEU A 148 23.02 21.98 1.30
C LEU A 148 24.06 20.85 1.23
N GLU A 149 24.83 20.66 2.30
CA GLU A 149 25.78 19.55 2.39
C GLU A 149 25.07 18.20 2.36
N VAL A 150 24.02 18.01 3.15
CA VAL A 150 23.21 16.78 3.16
C VAL A 150 22.64 16.47 1.79
N GLY A 151 22.12 17.48 1.08
CA GLY A 151 21.64 17.33 -0.29
C GLY A 151 22.73 16.83 -1.24
N LEU A 152 23.95 17.36 -1.13
CA LEU A 152 25.10 16.92 -1.92
C LEU A 152 25.59 15.53 -1.51
N GLN A 153 25.56 15.18 -0.22
CA GLN A 153 25.88 13.84 0.28
C GLN A 153 24.95 12.77 -0.30
N LEU A 154 23.64 13.04 -0.31
CA LEU A 154 22.65 12.16 -0.93
C LEU A 154 22.87 12.05 -2.44
N CYS A 155 23.13 13.16 -3.12
CA CYS A 155 23.47 13.17 -4.55
C CYS A 155 24.70 12.29 -4.85
N GLU A 156 25.78 12.43 -4.06
CA GLU A 156 27.01 11.66 -4.22
C GLU A 156 26.80 10.17 -3.97
N MET A 157 26.06 9.81 -2.91
CA MET A 157 25.70 8.43 -2.58
C MET A 157 24.99 7.74 -3.76
N MET A 158 24.05 8.45 -4.40
CA MET A 158 23.30 7.96 -5.56
C MET A 158 24.06 8.09 -6.89
N GLY A 159 25.28 8.64 -6.84
CA GLY A 159 26.21 8.67 -7.97
C GLY A 159 26.10 9.88 -8.88
N TYR A 160 25.46 10.96 -8.43
CA TYR A 160 25.50 12.28 -9.07
C TYR A 160 26.78 13.05 -8.73
N ASN A 161 27.08 14.08 -9.54
CA ASN A 161 28.27 14.91 -9.36
C ASN A 161 28.00 16.06 -8.38
N ARG A 162 28.86 16.20 -7.36
CA ARG A 162 28.83 17.29 -6.38
C ARG A 162 29.91 18.37 -6.55
N TYR A 163 30.79 18.23 -7.55
CA TYR A 163 31.96 19.09 -7.72
C TYR A 163 31.77 20.09 -8.87
N ASN A 164 32.15 21.35 -8.65
CA ASN A 164 32.09 22.42 -9.67
C ASN A 164 33.17 22.28 -10.75
N ASP A 165 34.33 21.71 -10.40
CA ASP A 165 35.49 21.61 -11.27
C ASP A 165 35.64 20.18 -11.82
N VAL A 166 34.79 19.81 -12.78
CA VAL A 166 34.92 18.51 -13.45
C VAL A 166 35.68 18.68 -14.75
N LEU A 167 36.80 17.96 -14.88
CA LEU A 167 37.42 17.70 -16.18
C LEU A 167 36.40 17.00 -17.08
N PRO A 168 36.33 17.30 -18.39
CA PRO A 168 35.47 16.58 -19.31
C PRO A 168 35.70 15.06 -19.17
N ASP A 169 34.63 14.26 -19.24
CA ASP A 169 34.76 12.80 -19.32
C ASP A 169 35.52 12.37 -20.59
N GLU A 170 35.74 11.06 -20.77
CA GLU A 170 36.47 10.53 -21.94
C GLU A 170 35.81 10.92 -23.29
N ASP A 171 34.53 11.31 -23.27
CA ASP A 171 33.74 11.77 -24.42
C ASP A 171 33.62 13.32 -24.50
N GLY A 172 34.28 14.06 -23.61
CA GLY A 172 34.28 15.52 -23.60
C GLY A 172 33.05 16.18 -22.97
N GLN A 173 32.19 15.44 -22.27
CA GLN A 173 31.01 15.97 -21.57
C GLN A 173 31.36 16.35 -20.12
N ILE A 174 30.81 17.48 -19.66
CA ILE A 174 30.91 17.93 -18.27
C ILE A 174 29.67 17.41 -17.54
N GLU A 175 29.86 16.64 -16.47
CA GLU A 175 28.74 16.21 -15.60
C GLU A 175 28.12 17.45 -14.91
N PRO A 176 26.79 17.61 -14.94
CA PRO A 176 26.14 18.76 -14.29
C PRO A 176 26.36 18.73 -12.77
N LEU A 177 26.35 19.91 -12.15
CA LEU A 177 26.35 20.02 -10.69
C LEU A 177 24.98 19.63 -10.16
N ALA A 178 24.93 18.59 -9.33
CA ALA A 178 23.71 18.15 -8.70
C ALA A 178 23.30 19.04 -7.52
N TRP A 179 22.04 18.95 -7.12
CA TRP A 179 21.52 19.63 -5.95
C TRP A 179 20.42 18.78 -5.33
N GLY A 180 20.36 18.74 -4.01
CA GLY A 180 19.26 18.12 -3.27
C GLY A 180 18.89 18.92 -2.04
N HIS A 181 17.72 18.62 -1.49
CA HIS A 181 17.23 19.24 -0.26
C HIS A 181 16.32 18.27 0.51
N ILE A 182 16.04 18.59 1.79
CA ILE A 182 15.17 17.79 2.65
C ILE A 182 13.72 18.27 2.52
N ALA A 183 12.80 17.37 2.22
CA ALA A 183 11.36 17.60 2.30
C ALA A 183 10.78 17.01 3.60
N CYS A 184 9.55 17.34 3.94
CA CYS A 184 8.88 16.72 5.09
C CYS A 184 8.68 15.21 4.89
N ASP A 185 8.45 14.76 3.65
CA ASP A 185 8.34 13.35 3.29
C ASP A 185 8.57 13.09 1.79
N GLY A 186 8.70 11.80 1.44
CA GLY A 186 8.85 11.36 0.05
C GLY A 186 7.63 11.60 -0.83
N SER A 187 6.43 11.81 -0.26
CA SER A 187 5.26 12.17 -1.06
C SER A 187 5.36 13.61 -1.56
N VAL A 188 5.90 14.53 -0.75
CA VAL A 188 6.20 15.91 -1.16
C VAL A 188 7.39 15.93 -2.12
N ALA A 189 8.42 15.11 -1.90
CA ALA A 189 9.52 14.97 -2.87
C ALA A 189 9.03 14.48 -4.24
N ASN A 190 8.15 13.47 -4.27
CA ASN A 190 7.50 13.01 -5.51
C ASN A 190 6.57 14.08 -6.10
N LEU A 191 5.84 14.84 -5.26
CA LEU A 191 5.04 15.97 -5.74
C LEU A 191 5.93 17.06 -6.36
N GLU A 192 7.11 17.33 -5.80
CA GLU A 192 8.07 18.28 -6.32
C GLU A 192 8.74 17.80 -7.60
N SER A 193 9.04 16.50 -7.73
CA SER A 193 9.56 15.95 -8.99
C SER A 193 8.50 16.04 -10.08
N VAL A 194 7.27 15.58 -9.79
CA VAL A 194 6.11 15.81 -10.64
C VAL A 194 6.00 17.30 -10.88
N TRP A 195 6.09 18.18 -9.90
CA TRP A 195 5.99 19.62 -10.13
C TRP A 195 7.19 20.20 -10.87
N VAL A 196 8.38 19.61 -10.96
CA VAL A 196 9.44 20.07 -11.88
C VAL A 196 9.18 19.58 -13.29
N CYS A 197 8.75 18.33 -13.41
CA CYS A 197 8.48 17.63 -14.67
C CYS A 197 7.18 18.13 -15.34
N THR A 198 6.20 18.44 -14.50
CA THR A 198 4.83 18.90 -14.78
C THR A 198 4.59 20.35 -14.40
N SER A 199 5.56 21.00 -13.73
CA SER A 199 5.92 22.37 -14.15
C SER A 199 6.22 22.19 -15.62
N ARG A 200 5.24 22.31 -16.49
CA ARG A 200 4.69 23.60 -16.85
C ARG A 200 5.90 24.42 -17.43
N ASN A 201 7.01 24.58 -16.71
CA ASN A 201 8.30 25.02 -17.23
C ASN A 201 9.06 23.98 -18.09
N LEU A 202 9.67 22.85 -17.69
CA LEU A 202 10.59 22.12 -18.62
C LEU A 202 9.93 21.74 -19.96
N LYS A 203 8.73 21.14 -19.91
CA LYS A 203 8.03 20.66 -21.11
C LYS A 203 7.47 21.79 -22.00
N PHE A 204 7.03 22.91 -21.41
CA PHE A 204 6.46 24.02 -22.18
C PHE A 204 7.32 25.30 -22.17
N TYR A 205 8.54 25.27 -21.62
CA TYR A 205 9.43 26.43 -21.56
C TYR A 205 9.79 26.87 -22.99
N GLY A 206 10.01 25.90 -23.88
CA GLY A 206 10.23 26.16 -25.30
C GLY A 206 9.07 26.95 -25.93
N LEU A 207 7.83 26.57 -25.62
CA LEU A 207 6.62 27.25 -26.08
C LEU A 207 6.47 28.64 -25.45
N ALA A 208 6.69 28.76 -24.14
CA ALA A 208 6.67 30.03 -23.42
C ALA A 208 7.71 31.02 -23.98
N LEU A 209 8.94 30.55 -24.24
CA LEU A 209 9.98 31.37 -24.83
C LEU A 209 9.66 31.71 -26.29
N ARG A 210 9.09 30.76 -27.04
CA ARG A 210 8.61 31.00 -28.41
C ARG A 210 7.61 32.14 -28.47
N GLU A 211 6.73 32.28 -27.47
CA GLU A 211 5.84 33.43 -27.34
C GLU A 211 6.56 34.73 -27.00
N ALA A 212 7.54 34.68 -26.09
CA ALA A 212 8.32 35.85 -25.69
C ALA A 212 9.17 36.42 -26.84
N ILE A 213 9.58 35.58 -27.80
CA ILE A 213 10.35 35.98 -29.01
C ILE A 213 9.47 36.30 -30.23
N ALA A 214 8.15 36.29 -30.08
CA ALA A 214 7.23 36.62 -31.18
C ALA A 214 7.34 38.09 -31.59
N SER A 215 6.93 38.41 -32.83
CA SER A 215 6.99 39.78 -33.34
C SER A 215 6.20 40.75 -32.45
N GLY A 216 6.81 41.89 -32.09
CA GLY A 216 6.23 42.88 -31.19
C GLY A 216 6.31 42.54 -29.68
N LYS A 217 7.05 41.50 -29.30
CA LYS A 217 7.29 41.11 -27.89
C LYS A 217 8.70 41.47 -27.42
N GLU A 218 8.90 41.36 -26.11
CA GLU A 218 10.10 41.85 -25.41
C GLU A 218 11.40 41.19 -25.88
N LEU A 219 11.35 39.92 -26.33
CA LEU A 219 12.52 39.19 -26.84
C LEU A 219 12.48 39.01 -28.38
N ALA A 220 11.73 39.82 -29.12
CA ALA A 220 11.63 39.68 -30.58
C ALA A 220 13.00 39.78 -31.31
N PHE A 221 13.96 40.49 -30.73
CA PHE A 221 15.28 40.71 -31.34
C PHE A 221 16.17 39.45 -31.42
N ILE A 222 15.88 38.40 -30.64
CA ILE A 222 16.63 37.13 -30.72
C ILE A 222 16.00 36.12 -31.69
N SER A 223 14.80 36.41 -32.20
CA SER A 223 13.98 35.46 -32.99
C SER A 223 14.71 34.92 -34.23
N ASP A 224 15.54 35.74 -34.87
CA ASP A 224 16.24 35.40 -36.11
C ASP A 224 17.63 34.78 -35.90
N SER A 225 18.09 34.63 -34.66
CA SER A 225 19.45 34.13 -34.37
C SER A 225 19.52 33.05 -33.30
N PHE A 226 18.48 32.90 -32.46
CA PHE A 226 18.52 31.92 -31.37
C PHE A 226 18.24 30.51 -31.88
N ILE A 227 19.29 29.70 -31.94
CA ILE A 227 19.26 28.32 -32.39
C ILE A 227 19.08 27.38 -31.19
N VAL A 228 18.30 26.32 -31.35
CA VAL A 228 18.12 25.24 -30.37
C VAL A 228 18.34 23.90 -31.04
N GLU A 229 18.80 22.93 -30.25
CA GLU A 229 18.94 21.55 -30.69
C GLU A 229 17.64 20.79 -30.44
N THR A 230 17.01 20.32 -31.51
CA THR A 230 15.85 19.44 -31.42
C THR A 230 16.22 18.08 -30.80
N CYS A 231 15.22 17.30 -30.38
CA CYS A 231 15.41 15.96 -29.85
C CYS A 231 16.32 15.05 -30.71
N LYS A 232 16.22 15.20 -32.04
CA LYS A 232 16.98 14.44 -33.06
C LYS A 232 18.42 14.96 -33.29
N GLY A 233 18.87 15.97 -32.54
CA GLY A 233 20.18 16.60 -32.73
C GLY A 233 20.23 17.62 -33.87
N VAL A 234 19.08 17.97 -34.47
CA VAL A 234 19.04 18.98 -35.55
C VAL A 234 19.00 20.37 -34.94
N GLN A 235 19.95 21.22 -35.34
CA GLN A 235 19.99 22.64 -34.96
C GLN A 235 18.98 23.43 -35.80
N LYS A 236 18.03 24.10 -35.15
CA LYS A 236 17.02 24.95 -35.81
C LYS A 236 16.86 26.26 -35.05
N LEU A 237 16.42 27.31 -35.73
CA LEU A 237 15.96 28.50 -35.02
C LEU A 237 14.76 28.12 -34.15
N LEU A 238 14.69 28.62 -32.92
CA LEU A 238 13.56 28.35 -32.03
C LEU A 238 12.24 28.74 -32.71
N LYS A 239 12.28 29.77 -33.57
CA LYS A 239 11.09 30.20 -34.30
C LYS A 239 10.55 29.20 -35.33
N ASP A 240 11.42 28.35 -35.85
CA ASP A 240 11.10 27.39 -36.92
C ASP A 240 10.84 25.98 -36.36
N CYS A 241 10.91 25.82 -35.04
CA CYS A 241 10.56 24.56 -34.38
C CYS A 241 9.05 24.34 -34.38
N THR A 242 8.63 23.11 -34.66
CA THR A 242 7.23 22.69 -34.53
C THR A 242 6.82 22.57 -33.07
N VAL A 243 5.50 22.55 -32.80
CA VAL A 243 4.97 22.33 -31.45
C VAL A 243 5.46 21.00 -30.87
N TRP A 244 5.45 19.94 -31.67
CA TRP A 244 5.95 18.62 -31.27
C TRP A 244 7.44 18.63 -30.91
N GLU A 245 8.28 19.32 -31.70
CA GLU A 245 9.71 19.45 -31.40
C GLU A 245 9.95 20.21 -30.08
N MET A 246 9.21 21.30 -29.83
CA MET A 246 9.32 22.08 -28.60
C MET A 246 8.87 21.31 -27.36
N LEU A 247 7.84 20.46 -27.48
CA LEU A 247 7.39 19.55 -26.42
C LEU A 247 8.36 18.38 -26.18
N ASN A 248 9.38 18.20 -27.03
CA ASN A 248 10.33 17.09 -26.92
C ASN A 248 11.80 17.55 -26.87
N PHE A 249 12.05 18.79 -26.46
CA PHE A 249 13.41 19.20 -26.11
C PHE A 249 13.96 18.35 -24.96
N LYS A 250 15.25 18.01 -25.05
CA LYS A 250 15.96 17.31 -23.99
C LYS A 250 16.07 18.21 -22.76
N THR A 251 16.17 17.60 -21.57
CA THR A 251 16.33 18.32 -20.29
C THR A 251 17.46 19.34 -20.37
N LYS A 252 18.65 18.91 -20.83
CA LYS A 252 19.83 19.77 -21.01
C LYS A 252 19.55 20.96 -21.93
N THR A 253 18.90 20.73 -23.08
CA THR A 253 18.58 21.79 -24.04
C THR A 253 17.76 22.90 -23.40
N VAL A 254 16.77 22.56 -22.56
CA VAL A 254 15.91 23.53 -21.89
C VAL A 254 16.66 24.27 -20.78
N LEU A 255 17.41 23.55 -19.95
CA LEU A 255 18.17 24.14 -18.83
C LEU A 255 19.31 25.05 -19.29
N ASP A 256 19.89 24.80 -20.47
CA ASP A 256 20.95 25.64 -21.02
C ASP A 256 20.42 26.98 -21.60
N ILE A 257 19.11 27.14 -21.81
CA ILE A 257 18.54 28.34 -22.45
C ILE A 257 18.90 29.63 -21.69
N PRO A 258 18.64 29.78 -20.37
CA PRO A 258 18.92 31.03 -19.66
C PRO A 258 20.40 31.45 -19.73
N GLU A 259 21.31 30.48 -19.55
CA GLU A 259 22.76 30.71 -19.63
C GLU A 259 23.19 31.08 -21.05
N ARG A 260 22.65 30.40 -22.07
CA ARG A 260 22.91 30.73 -23.48
C ARG A 260 22.39 32.11 -23.86
N LEU A 261 21.21 32.52 -23.38
CA LEU A 261 20.67 33.86 -23.59
C LEU A 261 21.58 34.94 -22.98
N THR A 262 22.10 34.67 -21.78
CA THR A 262 23.07 35.56 -21.12
C THR A 262 24.41 35.60 -21.87
N ALA A 263 24.91 34.43 -22.28
CA ALA A 263 26.22 34.30 -22.94
C ALA A 263 26.23 34.87 -24.37
N GLN A 264 25.15 34.70 -25.14
CA GLN A 264 25.07 35.12 -26.54
C GLN A 264 24.53 36.54 -26.71
N TYR A 265 23.54 36.94 -25.91
CA TYR A 265 22.82 38.20 -26.09
C TYR A 265 22.98 39.18 -24.93
N ARG A 266 23.72 38.82 -23.87
CA ARG A 266 23.88 39.63 -22.67
C ARG A 266 22.55 39.96 -21.99
N ILE A 267 21.54 39.11 -22.16
CA ILE A 267 20.26 39.22 -21.44
C ILE A 267 20.54 38.92 -19.97
N SER A 268 20.16 39.83 -19.07
CA SER A 268 20.29 39.59 -17.64
C SER A 268 19.24 38.59 -17.13
N PRO A 269 19.56 37.77 -16.12
CA PRO A 269 18.56 36.88 -15.50
C PRO A 269 17.33 37.63 -14.98
N GLU A 270 17.53 38.82 -14.39
CA GLU A 270 16.43 39.65 -13.89
C GLU A 270 15.48 40.10 -15.01
N PHE A 271 16.02 40.53 -16.15
CA PHE A 271 15.20 40.89 -17.31
C PHE A 271 14.45 39.66 -17.85
N LEU A 272 15.14 38.53 -17.97
CA LEU A 272 14.53 37.27 -18.42
C LEU A 272 13.36 36.87 -17.52
N ASN A 273 13.49 36.99 -16.19
CA ASN A 273 12.44 36.67 -15.22
C ASN A 273 11.21 37.54 -15.38
N ASN A 274 11.42 38.84 -15.47
CA ASN A 274 10.34 39.81 -15.62
C ASN A 274 9.54 39.61 -16.91
N VAL A 275 10.21 39.21 -17.98
CA VAL A 275 9.55 38.86 -19.25
C VAL A 275 8.87 37.51 -19.16
N MET A 276 9.61 36.46 -18.80
CA MET A 276 9.13 35.08 -18.82
C MET A 276 7.98 34.85 -17.84
N LYS A 277 7.92 35.55 -16.70
CA LYS A 277 6.80 35.49 -15.75
C LYS A 277 5.42 35.66 -16.40
N LYS A 278 5.31 36.37 -17.52
CA LYS A 278 4.03 36.57 -18.23
C LYS A 278 3.62 35.37 -19.10
N TYR A 279 4.60 34.61 -19.59
CA TYR A 279 4.42 33.57 -20.61
C TYR A 279 4.58 32.17 -20.03
N ILE A 280 5.42 32.02 -19.00
CA ILE A 280 5.59 30.74 -18.36
C ILE A 280 4.27 30.33 -17.78
N ILE A 281 4.11 29.04 -17.89
CA ILE A 281 3.02 28.41 -17.25
C ILE A 281 3.45 28.17 -15.78
N GLN A 282 3.83 29.20 -15.02
CA GLN A 282 3.44 29.26 -13.61
C GLN A 282 2.34 30.30 -13.40
N THR A 283 2.19 31.22 -14.35
CA THR A 283 1.20 32.32 -14.32
C THR A 283 -0.11 31.99 -15.05
N THR A 284 -0.07 31.42 -16.26
CA THR A 284 -1.27 31.29 -17.13
C THR A 284 -2.16 30.04 -16.98
N ASN A 285 -1.81 29.02 -16.18
CA ASN A 285 -2.09 27.58 -16.32
C ASN A 285 -1.55 26.91 -17.63
N LYS A 286 -1.46 25.57 -17.67
CA LYS A 286 -1.02 24.82 -18.87
C LYS A 286 -2.09 24.75 -19.95
N ASP A 287 -3.36 24.64 -19.55
CA ASP A 287 -4.48 24.38 -20.46
C ASP A 287 -4.79 25.60 -21.33
N THR A 288 -4.52 26.82 -20.86
CA THR A 288 -4.59 28.05 -21.66
C THR A 288 -3.50 28.07 -22.72
N MET A 289 -2.27 27.66 -22.38
CA MET A 289 -1.18 27.54 -23.34
C MET A 289 -1.48 26.46 -24.37
N MET A 290 -1.96 25.29 -23.93
CA MET A 290 -2.37 24.21 -24.83
C MET A 290 -3.48 24.66 -25.79
N LYS A 291 -4.53 25.32 -25.30
CA LYS A 291 -5.59 25.89 -26.14
C LYS A 291 -5.05 26.90 -27.15
N LYS A 292 -4.10 27.74 -26.74
CA LYS A 292 -3.49 28.76 -27.60
C LYS A 292 -2.60 28.16 -28.69
N TRP A 293 -1.94 27.05 -28.40
CA TRP A 293 -1.08 26.32 -29.35
C TRP A 293 -1.78 25.16 -30.05
N TRP A 294 -3.11 25.05 -29.92
CA TRP A 294 -3.93 23.96 -30.51
C TRP A 294 -3.43 22.55 -30.14
N ILE A 295 -2.95 22.38 -28.91
CA ILE A 295 -2.56 21.08 -28.37
C ILE A 295 -3.81 20.41 -27.78
N GLU A 296 -4.38 19.45 -28.50
CA GLU A 296 -5.60 18.76 -28.08
C GLU A 296 -5.33 17.63 -27.06
N LYS A 297 -4.18 16.97 -27.17
CA LYS A 297 -3.83 15.82 -26.33
C LYS A 297 -3.02 16.26 -25.11
N GLN A 298 -3.53 15.93 -23.92
CA GLN A 298 -2.81 16.14 -22.67
C GLN A 298 -1.56 15.24 -22.62
N PRO A 299 -0.38 15.78 -22.28
CA PRO A 299 0.80 14.96 -22.07
C PRO A 299 0.62 14.04 -20.85
N VAL A 300 1.36 12.93 -20.82
CA VAL A 300 1.16 11.86 -19.83
C VAL A 300 2.34 11.66 -18.89
N LEU A 301 2.04 11.10 -17.72
CA LEU A 301 2.98 10.49 -16.80
C LEU A 301 2.85 8.97 -16.92
N MET A 302 3.97 8.25 -16.88
CA MET A 302 3.98 6.79 -16.89
C MET A 302 4.75 6.28 -15.68
N ALA A 303 4.20 5.29 -14.98
CA ALA A 303 4.88 4.60 -13.89
C ALA A 303 4.38 3.17 -13.79
N SER A 304 5.03 2.36 -12.96
CA SER A 304 4.57 1.01 -12.66
C SER A 304 3.13 1.03 -12.12
N ALA A 305 2.35 0.00 -12.43
CA ALA A 305 0.97 -0.11 -11.94
C ALA A 305 0.90 -0.01 -10.41
N THR A 306 1.88 -0.62 -9.71
CA THR A 306 2.06 -0.67 -8.25
C THR A 306 2.85 0.49 -7.63
N LYS A 307 2.95 1.63 -8.34
CA LYS A 307 3.51 2.87 -7.79
C LYS A 307 2.86 3.26 -6.45
N HIS A 308 3.63 3.98 -5.63
CA HIS A 308 3.10 4.55 -4.39
C HIS A 308 2.01 5.60 -4.65
N TYR A 309 1.04 5.70 -3.73
CA TYR A 309 -0.13 6.59 -3.84
C TYR A 309 0.21 8.08 -4.03
N SER A 310 1.42 8.50 -3.67
CA SER A 310 1.90 9.87 -3.89
C SER A 310 1.82 10.28 -5.36
N TRP A 311 2.04 9.36 -6.31
CA TRP A 311 1.98 9.62 -7.74
C TRP A 311 0.57 9.94 -8.22
N PRO A 312 -0.43 9.06 -8.00
CA PRO A 312 -1.81 9.40 -8.29
C PRO A 312 -2.31 10.58 -7.47
N LYS A 313 -1.88 10.81 -6.22
CA LYS A 313 -2.27 12.02 -5.47
C LYS A 313 -1.74 13.30 -6.12
N SER A 314 -0.51 13.25 -6.64
CA SER A 314 0.13 14.38 -7.33
C SER A 314 -0.51 14.67 -8.69
N ALA A 315 -0.92 13.63 -9.42
CA ALA A 315 -1.46 13.70 -10.78
C ALA A 315 -3.00 13.65 -10.90
N GLY A 316 -3.71 13.00 -9.96
CA GLY A 316 -5.16 13.10 -9.71
C GLY A 316 -6.00 11.84 -9.61
N LYS A 317 -5.44 10.65 -9.30
CA LYS A 317 -6.21 9.38 -9.21
C LYS A 317 -6.87 9.24 -7.84
N ASP A 318 -8.12 8.79 -7.89
CA ASP A 318 -8.82 8.26 -6.74
C ASP A 318 -8.00 7.10 -6.15
N TRP A 319 -7.76 7.16 -4.84
CA TRP A 319 -7.04 6.15 -4.05
C TRP A 319 -7.95 4.97 -3.65
N PHE A 320 -9.22 5.00 -4.02
CA PHE A 320 -10.09 3.85 -3.76
C PHE A 320 -9.81 2.75 -4.79
N PRO A 321 -9.51 1.50 -4.36
CA PRO A 321 -9.46 0.38 -5.27
C PRO A 321 -10.81 0.29 -5.99
N ALA A 322 -10.75 -0.06 -7.27
CA ALA A 322 -11.88 -0.10 -8.18
C ALA A 322 -13.15 -0.66 -7.52
N LEU A 323 -14.10 0.22 -7.20
CA LEU A 323 -15.50 -0.15 -7.36
C LEU A 323 -15.70 -0.39 -8.86
N PRO A 324 -16.24 -1.55 -9.28
CA PRO A 324 -16.45 -1.85 -10.69
C PRO A 324 -17.22 -0.73 -11.38
N SER A 325 -16.86 -0.47 -12.63
CA SER A 325 -17.40 0.59 -13.47
C SER A 325 -18.93 0.51 -13.62
N LEU A 326 -19.68 1.12 -12.70
CA LEU A 326 -21.14 1.17 -12.76
C LEU A 326 -21.72 2.57 -12.93
N PHE A 327 -20.88 3.60 -13.00
CA PHE A 327 -21.33 4.95 -13.32
C PHE A 327 -20.82 5.40 -14.68
N ASN A 328 -21.70 5.37 -15.67
CA ASN A 328 -21.65 6.27 -16.84
C ASN A 328 -22.01 7.72 -16.45
N MET A 329 -21.78 8.11 -15.19
CA MET A 329 -21.81 9.47 -14.72
C MET A 329 -20.38 9.87 -14.41
N ARG A 330 -19.79 10.60 -15.36
CA ARG A 330 -18.45 11.19 -15.30
C ARG A 330 -18.42 12.26 -14.19
N LEU A 331 -18.41 11.84 -12.92
CA LEU A 331 -18.11 12.71 -11.79
C LEU A 331 -16.68 13.19 -11.98
N THR A 332 -16.57 14.40 -12.54
CA THR A 332 -15.30 15.07 -12.73
C THR A 332 -14.88 15.56 -11.34
N PHE A 333 -14.21 14.71 -10.57
CA PHE A 333 -13.59 15.11 -9.32
C PHE A 333 -12.55 16.22 -9.61
N PRO A 334 -12.33 17.16 -8.67
CA PRO A 334 -11.44 18.29 -8.91
C PRO A 334 -10.04 17.78 -9.33
N PRO A 335 -9.38 18.47 -10.27
CA PRO A 335 -8.05 18.05 -10.71
C PRO A 335 -7.08 18.04 -9.52
N ALA A 336 -6.18 17.06 -9.50
CA ALA A 336 -5.12 16.88 -8.49
C ALA A 336 -4.32 18.13 -8.16
N ILE A 337 -3.45 18.01 -7.15
CA ILE A 337 -2.53 19.06 -6.69
C ILE A 337 -1.83 19.80 -7.85
N THR A 338 -1.41 19.09 -8.92
CA THR A 338 -0.70 19.69 -10.07
C THR A 338 -1.59 20.09 -11.27
N GLY A 339 -2.88 19.73 -11.28
CA GLY A 339 -3.79 20.11 -12.37
C GLY A 339 -3.75 19.21 -13.63
N ILE A 340 -3.16 18.02 -13.56
CA ILE A 340 -3.01 17.09 -14.71
C ILE A 340 -4.25 16.22 -14.94
N GLY A 341 -4.85 15.71 -13.86
CA GLY A 341 -5.94 14.75 -13.89
C GLY A 341 -5.45 13.31 -13.99
N SER A 342 -6.09 12.41 -13.23
CA SER A 342 -5.82 10.97 -13.17
C SER A 342 -5.71 10.28 -14.52
N ASP A 343 -6.61 10.61 -15.44
CA ASP A 343 -6.70 9.97 -16.76
C ASP A 343 -5.43 10.14 -17.61
N ASN A 344 -4.55 11.08 -17.23
CA ASN A 344 -3.26 11.33 -17.87
C ASN A 344 -2.09 10.64 -17.16
N PHE A 345 -2.37 9.88 -16.11
CA PHE A 345 -1.45 8.95 -15.50
C PHE A 345 -1.67 7.55 -16.10
N VAL A 346 -0.67 7.02 -16.79
CA VAL A 346 -0.75 5.74 -17.48
C VAL A 346 0.00 4.69 -16.65
N ASP A 347 -0.74 3.67 -16.24
CA ASP A 347 -0.21 2.53 -15.50
C ASP A 347 0.48 1.57 -16.48
N VAL A 348 1.76 1.32 -16.26
CA VAL A 348 2.54 0.34 -17.04
C VAL A 348 2.40 -1.04 -16.38
N PRO A 349 1.98 -2.07 -17.13
CA PRO A 349 1.89 -3.44 -16.62
C PRO A 349 3.20 -3.96 -16.04
N LEU A 350 3.08 -4.92 -15.13
CA LEU A 350 4.20 -5.51 -14.41
C LEU A 350 4.55 -6.89 -14.96
N ASP A 351 5.79 -7.31 -14.72
CA ASP A 351 6.19 -8.70 -14.83
C ASP A 351 5.76 -9.52 -13.58
N ILE A 352 6.09 -10.81 -13.57
CA ILE A 352 5.75 -11.72 -12.46
C ILE A 352 6.47 -11.39 -11.14
N TYR A 353 7.44 -10.47 -11.13
CA TYR A 353 8.16 -10.00 -9.94
C TYR A 353 7.71 -8.61 -9.49
N ALA A 354 6.56 -8.14 -10.00
CA ALA A 354 6.01 -6.81 -9.74
C ALA A 354 6.94 -5.65 -10.17
N ARG A 355 7.80 -5.89 -11.17
CA ARG A 355 8.65 -4.86 -11.80
C ARG A 355 7.96 -4.36 -13.06
N MET A 356 8.16 -3.09 -13.42
CA MET A 356 7.67 -2.53 -14.68
C MET A 356 8.21 -3.33 -15.88
N ASP A 357 7.32 -3.82 -16.75
CA ASP A 357 7.74 -4.50 -17.99
C ASP A 357 8.20 -3.48 -19.05
N PRO A 358 9.50 -3.46 -19.42
CA PRO A 358 10.02 -2.51 -20.42
C PRO A 358 9.41 -2.70 -21.81
N LYS A 359 8.91 -3.91 -22.15
CA LYS A 359 8.26 -4.19 -23.43
C LYS A 359 6.88 -3.54 -23.51
N GLU A 360 6.12 -3.56 -22.42
CA GLU A 360 4.83 -2.87 -22.35
C GLU A 360 5.03 -1.35 -22.33
N LEU A 361 6.07 -0.86 -21.63
CA LEU A 361 6.47 0.54 -21.71
C LEU A 361 6.80 0.96 -23.15
N ASP A 362 7.56 0.17 -23.91
CA ASP A 362 7.88 0.44 -25.32
C ASP A 362 6.61 0.54 -26.18
N LYS A 363 5.63 -0.35 -25.99
CA LYS A 363 4.34 -0.28 -26.69
C LYS A 363 3.58 1.01 -26.38
N LEU A 364 3.52 1.41 -25.11
CA LEU A 364 2.84 2.63 -24.67
C LEU A 364 3.55 3.90 -25.19
N LEU A 365 4.88 3.94 -25.12
CA LEU A 365 5.68 5.03 -25.69
C LEU A 365 5.52 5.12 -27.21
N LYS A 366 5.43 3.98 -27.91
CA LYS A 366 5.18 3.94 -29.35
C LYS A 366 3.82 4.53 -29.69
N LYS A 367 2.78 4.17 -28.93
CA LYS A 367 1.44 4.73 -29.07
C LYS A 367 1.46 6.25 -28.87
N CYS A 368 2.13 6.74 -27.82
CA CYS A 368 2.29 8.18 -27.57
C CYS A 368 3.00 8.90 -28.73
N LEU A 369 4.05 8.31 -29.29
CA LEU A 369 4.75 8.86 -30.46
C LEU A 369 3.85 8.93 -31.70
N ASP A 370 3.11 7.85 -32.01
CA ASP A 370 2.22 7.78 -33.18
C ASP A 370 1.04 8.74 -33.07
N GLU A 371 0.59 8.98 -31.85
CA GLU A 371 -0.51 9.88 -31.54
C GLU A 371 -0.07 11.34 -31.35
N GLU A 372 1.22 11.65 -31.42
CA GLU A 372 1.80 12.94 -31.03
C GLU A 372 1.34 13.40 -29.63
N ARG A 373 1.25 12.45 -28.69
CA ARG A 373 0.97 12.70 -27.27
C ARG A 373 2.28 12.75 -26.50
N ALA A 374 2.66 13.93 -26.02
CA ALA A 374 3.92 14.12 -25.32
C ALA A 374 3.95 13.36 -23.97
N VAL A 375 5.14 12.99 -23.52
CA VAL A 375 5.36 12.33 -22.23
C VAL A 375 6.13 13.30 -21.34
N TYR A 376 5.61 13.57 -20.14
CA TYR A 376 6.31 14.36 -19.12
C TYR A 376 7.49 13.57 -18.60
N GLU A 377 7.19 12.42 -18.01
CA GLU A 377 8.11 11.67 -17.17
C GLU A 377 7.71 10.20 -17.10
N VAL A 378 8.72 9.35 -17.02
CA VAL A 378 8.62 7.93 -16.74
C VAL A 378 9.27 7.69 -15.38
N VAL A 379 8.52 7.08 -14.47
CA VAL A 379 8.96 6.79 -13.10
C VAL A 379 9.43 5.34 -13.01
N ALA A 380 10.68 5.16 -12.63
CA ALA A 380 11.22 3.86 -12.23
C ALA A 380 11.14 3.74 -10.71
N VAL A 381 10.45 2.74 -10.19
CA VAL A 381 10.36 2.49 -8.75
C VAL A 381 11.54 1.64 -8.30
N ILE A 382 12.36 2.19 -7.40
CA ILE A 382 13.57 1.56 -6.88
C ILE A 382 13.27 1.14 -5.44
N GLY A 383 12.75 -0.08 -5.29
CA GLY A 383 12.24 -0.61 -4.03
C GLY A 383 10.74 -0.32 -3.87
N THR A 384 9.90 -1.13 -4.53
CA THR A 384 8.44 -1.03 -4.43
C THR A 384 7.96 -1.13 -2.99
N THR A 385 6.86 -0.43 -2.66
CA THR A 385 6.35 -0.37 -1.28
C THR A 385 5.98 -1.76 -0.76
N GLU A 386 5.40 -2.60 -1.60
CA GLU A 386 4.77 -3.87 -1.21
C GLU A 386 5.76 -5.05 -1.24
N GLU A 387 6.66 -5.15 -2.24
CA GLU A 387 7.59 -6.29 -2.42
C GLU A 387 9.08 -5.90 -2.32
N GLY A 388 9.40 -4.61 -2.27
CA GLY A 388 10.78 -4.16 -2.35
C GLY A 388 11.46 -4.47 -3.68
N ALA A 389 10.68 -4.60 -4.77
CA ALA A 389 11.16 -4.89 -6.12
C ALA A 389 11.87 -3.66 -6.72
N VAL A 390 12.78 -3.89 -7.67
CA VAL A 390 13.55 -2.81 -8.33
C VAL A 390 13.30 -2.85 -9.83
N ASP A 391 12.74 -1.77 -10.36
CA ASP A 391 12.50 -1.62 -11.80
C ASP A 391 13.81 -1.56 -12.61
N HIS A 392 13.73 -2.01 -13.86
CA HIS A 392 14.84 -2.01 -14.82
C HIS A 392 15.11 -0.62 -15.41
N ILE A 393 15.70 0.27 -14.58
CA ILE A 393 16.00 1.65 -14.96
C ILE A 393 17.00 1.76 -16.12
N ASP A 394 17.89 0.78 -16.27
CA ASP A 394 18.81 0.71 -17.40
C ASP A 394 18.05 0.57 -18.74
N GLU A 395 17.03 -0.28 -18.78
CA GLU A 395 16.17 -0.45 -19.95
C GLU A 395 15.29 0.79 -20.21
N ILE A 396 14.76 1.43 -19.15
CA ILE A 396 13.99 2.68 -19.27
C ILE A 396 14.86 3.80 -19.89
N VAL A 397 16.12 3.92 -19.46
CA VAL A 397 17.06 4.90 -20.02
C VAL A 397 17.42 4.53 -21.47
N ALA A 398 17.60 3.25 -21.78
CA ALA A 398 17.82 2.80 -23.16
C ALA A 398 16.62 3.11 -24.07
N LEU A 399 15.39 2.98 -23.56
CA LEU A 399 14.17 3.38 -24.26
C LEU A 399 14.14 4.90 -24.48
N ARG A 400 14.53 5.71 -23.48
CA ARG A 400 14.68 7.17 -23.67
C ARG A 400 15.60 7.48 -24.85
N GLU A 401 16.79 6.89 -24.91
CA GLU A 401 17.73 7.09 -26.01
C GLU A 401 17.20 6.61 -27.37
N LYS A 402 16.41 5.53 -27.39
CA LYS A 402 15.74 5.02 -28.60
C LYS A 402 14.71 6.04 -29.10
N TYR A 403 13.85 6.53 -28.22
CA TYR A 403 12.78 7.48 -28.57
C TYR A 403 13.31 8.88 -28.90
N GLU A 404 14.42 9.30 -28.29
CA GLU A 404 15.04 10.58 -28.62
C GLU A 404 15.46 10.62 -30.11
N LYS A 405 16.00 9.51 -30.63
CA LYS A 405 16.32 9.36 -32.07
C LYS A 405 15.08 9.43 -32.96
N LEU A 406 13.92 9.00 -32.45
CA LEU A 406 12.64 9.07 -33.14
C LEU A 406 11.96 10.45 -32.99
N GLY A 407 12.44 11.30 -32.08
CA GLY A 407 11.98 12.66 -31.86
C GLY A 407 11.07 12.85 -30.66
N MET A 408 11.04 11.91 -29.71
CA MET A 408 10.30 12.03 -28.46
C MET A 408 11.25 11.94 -27.26
N SER A 409 11.09 12.86 -26.30
CA SER A 409 11.92 12.93 -25.09
C SER A 409 11.03 12.98 -23.85
N PHE A 410 11.48 12.34 -22.79
CA PHE A 410 10.82 12.33 -21.49
C PHE A 410 11.85 12.32 -20.36
N ILE A 411 11.42 12.78 -19.19
CA ILE A 411 12.21 12.77 -17.97
C ILE A 411 12.19 11.36 -17.37
N VAL A 412 13.30 10.93 -16.78
CA VAL A 412 13.33 9.71 -15.96
C VAL A 412 13.48 10.12 -14.51
N HIS A 413 12.55 9.70 -13.66
CA HIS A 413 12.65 9.85 -12.21
C HIS A 413 12.76 8.49 -11.55
N ALA A 414 13.69 8.37 -10.62
CA ALA A 414 13.79 7.19 -9.78
C ALA A 414 13.07 7.47 -8.46
N ASP A 415 11.94 6.80 -8.22
CA ASP A 415 11.33 6.77 -6.89
C ASP A 415 12.13 5.78 -6.04
N ALA A 416 13.19 6.29 -5.41
CA ALA A 416 14.06 5.53 -4.52
C ALA A 416 13.78 5.89 -3.06
N ALA A 417 12.54 6.26 -2.71
CA ALA A 417 12.17 6.60 -1.35
C ALA A 417 12.61 5.51 -0.36
N TRP A 418 12.38 4.23 -0.71
CA TRP A 418 12.90 3.08 0.04
C TRP A 418 14.32 2.69 -0.40
N GLY A 419 14.55 2.48 -1.71
CA GLY A 419 15.77 1.88 -2.22
C GLY A 419 17.01 2.77 -2.25
N GLY A 420 16.89 4.08 -2.02
CA GLY A 420 17.98 5.04 -2.23
C GLY A 420 19.19 4.78 -1.33
N TYR A 421 18.99 4.53 -0.04
CA TYR A 421 20.11 4.24 0.89
C TYR A 421 20.83 2.92 0.60
N PHE A 422 20.20 1.98 -0.10
CA PHE A 422 20.85 0.72 -0.49
C PHE A 422 21.97 0.93 -1.52
N THR A 423 22.04 2.09 -2.17
CA THR A 423 23.22 2.46 -2.99
C THR A 423 24.51 2.53 -2.18
N SER A 424 24.45 2.75 -0.86
CA SER A 424 25.61 2.67 0.04
C SER A 424 26.24 1.28 0.13
N MET A 425 25.53 0.22 -0.30
CA MET A 425 26.03 -1.15 -0.40
C MET A 425 26.83 -1.41 -1.69
N LEU A 426 26.76 -0.48 -2.67
CA LEU A 426 27.53 -0.60 -3.90
C LEU A 426 29.03 -0.44 -3.61
N PRO A 427 29.91 -1.17 -4.32
CA PRO A 427 31.35 -1.01 -4.15
C PRO A 427 31.75 0.45 -4.43
N PRO A 428 32.69 1.04 -3.66
CA PRO A 428 33.02 2.45 -3.76
C PRO A 428 33.51 2.78 -5.18
N ARG A 429 32.97 3.85 -5.78
CA ARG A 429 33.56 4.39 -7.02
C ARG A 429 34.95 4.93 -6.70
N VAL A 430 35.96 4.40 -7.39
CA VAL A 430 37.33 4.90 -7.29
C VAL A 430 37.42 6.29 -7.95
N ARG A 431 37.03 7.35 -7.24
CA ARG A 431 37.42 8.74 -7.54
C ARG A 431 38.27 9.25 -6.36
N ARG A 432 39.59 9.04 -6.49
CA ARG A 432 40.69 9.42 -5.56
C ARG A 432 40.64 8.80 -4.14
N ARG A 433 41.33 7.66 -4.00
CA ARG A 433 41.83 7.16 -2.71
C ARG A 433 42.74 8.21 -2.05
N ARG A 434 42.51 8.56 -0.78
CA ARG A 434 43.64 8.81 0.13
C ARG A 434 44.37 7.47 0.27
N LYS A 435 45.62 7.41 -0.19
CA LYS A 435 46.56 6.36 0.21
C LYS A 435 46.73 6.53 1.71
N ASP A 436 46.07 5.71 2.53
CA ASP A 436 46.44 5.35 3.90
C ASP A 436 45.28 4.58 4.57
N GLU A 437 44.96 3.39 4.06
CA GLU A 437 44.28 2.37 4.89
C GLU A 437 45.04 1.05 4.67
N LYS A 438 45.88 0.71 5.65
CA LYS A 438 46.44 -0.64 5.77
C LYS A 438 45.28 -1.54 6.22
N SER A 439 44.88 -2.47 5.35
CA SER A 439 43.98 -3.56 5.72
C SER A 439 44.66 -4.42 6.79
N LEU A 440 44.15 -4.38 8.02
CA LEU A 440 44.50 -5.37 9.04
C LEU A 440 43.83 -6.71 8.68
N PRO A 441 44.54 -7.84 8.69
CA PRO A 441 43.92 -9.15 8.56
C PRO A 441 43.33 -9.51 9.93
N ILE A 442 42.01 -9.60 10.02
CA ILE A 442 41.30 -10.02 11.24
C ILE A 442 40.61 -11.34 10.91
N GLY A 443 41.04 -12.40 11.57
CA GLY A 443 40.40 -13.71 11.49
C GLY A 443 39.17 -13.80 12.39
N LEU A 444 38.35 -14.82 12.17
CA LEU A 444 37.20 -15.13 13.03
C LEU A 444 37.65 -15.20 14.51
N PRO A 445 36.93 -14.56 15.44
CA PRO A 445 37.29 -14.61 16.85
C PRO A 445 37.19 -16.05 17.40
N PRO A 446 38.10 -16.45 18.31
CA PRO A 446 38.08 -17.79 18.91
C PRO A 446 36.80 -18.05 19.73
N ASP A 447 36.47 -19.33 19.85
CA ASP A 447 35.21 -19.91 20.38
C ASP A 447 34.97 -19.74 21.90
N ASP A 448 35.72 -18.87 22.58
CA ASP A 448 35.84 -18.88 24.05
C ASP A 448 34.98 -17.83 24.77
N THR A 449 33.70 -17.68 24.41
CA THR A 449 32.76 -16.90 25.24
C THR A 449 31.52 -17.71 25.58
N GLU A 450 31.20 -17.84 26.88
CA GLU A 450 29.98 -18.46 27.43
C GLU A 450 28.68 -17.70 27.07
N GLU A 451 28.74 -16.67 26.22
CA GLU A 451 27.62 -15.82 25.81
C GLU A 451 27.02 -16.27 24.46
N PRO A 452 25.69 -16.07 24.24
CA PRO A 452 25.05 -16.45 22.99
C PRO A 452 25.72 -15.79 21.77
N ASP A 453 25.84 -16.55 20.67
CA ASP A 453 26.48 -16.12 19.42
C ASP A 453 25.92 -14.75 18.95
N SER A 454 26.69 -13.69 19.21
CA SER A 454 26.35 -12.29 18.90
C SER A 454 26.72 -11.87 17.49
N PHE A 455 27.26 -12.79 16.70
CA PHE A 455 27.75 -12.55 15.36
C PHE A 455 26.61 -12.43 14.35
N VAL A 456 26.59 -11.32 13.59
CA VAL A 456 25.65 -11.09 12.48
C VAL A 456 26.42 -10.62 11.24
N PRO A 457 26.43 -11.40 10.13
CA PRO A 457 27.16 -11.02 8.93
C PRO A 457 26.38 -10.01 8.07
N PRO A 458 27.03 -9.01 7.46
CA PRO A 458 26.44 -8.27 6.35
C PRO A 458 26.48 -9.11 5.06
N VAL A 459 25.45 -8.99 4.21
CA VAL A 459 25.43 -9.62 2.88
C VAL A 459 25.26 -8.61 1.75
N GLY A 460 25.79 -8.97 0.58
CA GLY A 460 25.74 -8.20 -0.67
C GLY A 460 24.35 -8.09 -1.27
N LEU A 461 24.15 -7.02 -2.06
CA LEU A 461 23.05 -6.90 -3.01
C LEU A 461 23.08 -8.06 -4.02
N ARG A 462 21.90 -8.43 -4.55
CA ARG A 462 21.81 -9.33 -5.71
C ARG A 462 22.42 -8.62 -6.93
N ALA A 463 22.93 -9.39 -7.89
CA ALA A 463 23.65 -8.83 -9.04
C ALA A 463 22.78 -7.87 -9.87
N ASP A 464 21.52 -8.26 -10.16
CA ASP A 464 20.57 -7.42 -10.87
C ASP A 464 20.20 -6.15 -10.06
N THR A 465 19.90 -6.29 -8.77
CA THR A 465 19.63 -5.15 -7.88
C THR A 465 20.81 -4.16 -7.84
N ALA A 466 22.04 -4.65 -7.72
CA ALA A 466 23.24 -3.82 -7.76
C ALA A 466 23.42 -3.13 -9.11
N HIS A 467 23.11 -3.84 -10.20
CA HIS A 467 23.11 -3.28 -11.55
C HIS A 467 22.15 -2.10 -11.65
N GLN A 468 20.88 -2.29 -11.26
CA GLN A 468 19.87 -1.24 -11.32
C GLN A 468 20.20 -0.05 -10.42
N LEU A 469 20.58 -0.30 -9.16
CA LEU A 469 21.00 0.75 -8.21
C LEU A 469 22.20 1.57 -8.73
N SER A 470 23.13 0.95 -9.48
CA SER A 470 24.27 1.69 -10.06
C SER A 470 23.89 2.60 -11.23
N HIS A 471 22.72 2.39 -11.83
CA HIS A 471 22.19 3.14 -12.98
C HIS A 471 21.21 4.24 -12.60
N ILE A 472 20.75 4.33 -11.34
CA ILE A 472 19.84 5.41 -10.91
C ILE A 472 20.41 6.82 -11.14
N ARG A 473 21.74 6.96 -11.15
CA ARG A 473 22.45 8.20 -11.53
C ARG A 473 22.15 8.73 -12.93
N LEU A 474 21.48 7.94 -13.78
CA LEU A 474 21.07 8.33 -15.13
C LEU A 474 19.67 8.95 -15.17
N ALA A 475 18.93 8.86 -14.06
CA ALA A 475 17.71 9.62 -13.84
C ALA A 475 18.02 11.13 -13.83
N ASP A 476 17.01 11.94 -14.13
CA ASP A 476 17.09 13.40 -14.02
C ASP A 476 16.83 13.85 -12.58
N SER A 477 16.03 13.09 -11.82
CA SER A 477 15.78 13.32 -10.40
C SER A 477 15.54 12.01 -9.64
N ILE A 478 15.82 12.02 -8.33
CA ILE A 478 15.68 10.86 -7.43
C ILE A 478 15.04 11.32 -6.13
N THR A 479 13.94 10.69 -5.74
CA THR A 479 13.39 10.77 -4.38
C THR A 479 14.10 9.76 -3.49
N VAL A 480 14.47 10.15 -2.26
CA VAL A 480 15.05 9.24 -1.25
C VAL A 480 14.58 9.66 0.13
N ASP A 481 14.19 8.71 0.99
CA ASP A 481 13.71 9.02 2.34
C ASP A 481 14.72 8.62 3.43
N PRO A 482 15.43 9.58 4.03
CA PRO A 482 16.15 9.37 5.28
C PRO A 482 15.31 8.69 6.38
N HIS A 483 14.02 9.03 6.49
CA HIS A 483 13.14 8.43 7.49
C HIS A 483 12.67 7.00 7.23
N LYS A 484 13.10 6.40 6.11
CA LYS A 484 12.89 4.99 5.78
C LYS A 484 14.17 4.22 6.05
N ALA A 485 14.91 3.86 5.01
CA ALA A 485 16.12 3.04 5.10
C ALA A 485 17.36 3.81 5.62
N GLY A 486 17.23 5.10 5.93
CA GLY A 486 18.28 5.91 6.57
C GLY A 486 18.28 5.85 8.11
N TYR A 487 17.25 5.24 8.74
CA TYR A 487 17.12 5.15 10.21
C TYR A 487 17.12 6.51 10.92
N ILE A 488 16.53 7.52 10.27
CA ILE A 488 16.36 8.87 10.82
C ILE A 488 14.89 9.06 11.24
N PRO A 489 14.59 9.65 12.40
CA PRO A 489 13.21 9.88 12.79
C PRO A 489 12.45 10.76 11.79
N TYR A 490 11.16 10.49 11.62
CA TYR A 490 10.24 11.40 10.93
C TYR A 490 10.28 12.81 11.56
N PRO A 491 10.15 13.90 10.79
CA PRO A 491 10.05 13.95 9.32
C PRO A 491 11.42 14.11 8.64
N ALA A 492 11.71 13.31 7.61
CA ALA A 492 12.86 13.50 6.72
C ALA A 492 12.69 12.74 5.39
N GLY A 493 12.13 13.40 4.38
CA GLY A 493 12.20 13.00 2.97
C GLY A 493 13.26 13.82 2.23
N ALA A 494 13.61 13.47 0.99
CA ALA A 494 14.54 14.25 0.18
C ALA A 494 14.31 14.09 -1.32
N LEU A 495 14.66 15.15 -2.06
CA LEU A 495 14.66 15.17 -3.53
C LEU A 495 16.03 15.63 -4.03
N CYS A 496 16.59 14.88 -4.97
CA CYS A 496 17.89 15.17 -5.60
C CYS A 496 17.72 15.32 -7.11
N TYR A 497 18.16 16.45 -7.67
CA TYR A 497 18.25 16.66 -9.11
C TYR A 497 19.66 16.37 -9.61
N ARG A 498 19.76 15.66 -10.74
CA ARG A 498 21.04 15.44 -11.44
C ARG A 498 21.67 16.76 -11.87
N ASP A 499 20.84 17.67 -12.37
CA ASP A 499 21.22 19.02 -12.72
C ASP A 499 20.49 19.99 -11.78
N GLY A 500 21.24 20.58 -10.86
CA GLY A 500 20.72 21.47 -9.83
C GLY A 500 20.11 22.76 -10.38
N ARG A 501 20.18 23.03 -11.69
CA ARG A 501 19.44 24.11 -12.35
C ARG A 501 17.94 23.79 -12.47
N MET A 502 17.55 22.52 -12.39
CA MET A 502 16.15 22.07 -12.42
C MET A 502 15.31 22.69 -11.30
N LYS A 503 15.89 22.93 -10.12
CA LYS A 503 15.18 23.53 -8.99
C LYS A 503 14.58 24.91 -9.31
N ASN A 504 15.19 25.67 -10.21
CA ASN A 504 14.69 26.99 -10.60
C ASN A 504 13.35 26.90 -11.34
N LEU A 505 13.03 25.75 -11.94
CA LEU A 505 11.76 25.50 -12.63
C LEU A 505 10.58 25.46 -11.66
N LEU A 506 10.81 25.30 -10.35
CA LEU A 506 9.79 25.43 -9.30
C LEU A 506 9.47 26.90 -8.97
N THR A 507 10.25 27.85 -9.48
CA THR A 507 10.13 29.27 -9.13
C THR A 507 9.74 30.13 -10.34
N TRP A 508 9.38 31.39 -10.07
CA TRP A 508 9.25 32.43 -11.11
C TRP A 508 10.59 33.09 -11.49
N ALA A 509 11.72 32.59 -10.99
CA ALA A 509 13.05 33.18 -11.13
C ALA A 509 14.03 32.27 -11.92
N ALA A 510 14.87 32.89 -12.74
CA ALA A 510 16.06 32.35 -13.38
C ALA A 510 17.28 32.59 -12.49
N VAL A 511 18.31 31.78 -12.75
CA VAL A 511 19.57 31.71 -11.99
C VAL A 511 20.16 33.11 -11.76
N TYR A 512 20.21 33.53 -10.49
CA TYR A 512 21.00 34.70 -10.09
C TYR A 512 22.46 34.28 -9.94
N LEU A 513 23.38 35.08 -10.47
CA LEU A 513 24.81 34.95 -10.16
C LEU A 513 24.98 35.19 -8.66
N HIS A 514 25.53 34.19 -7.94
CA HIS A 514 25.78 34.26 -6.51
C HIS A 514 26.48 35.58 -6.15
N GLN A 515 25.83 36.41 -5.33
CA GLN A 515 26.49 37.54 -4.71
C GLN A 515 27.10 37.04 -3.40
N GLY A 516 28.43 36.88 -3.36
CA GLY A 516 29.19 36.32 -2.23
C GLY A 516 29.08 37.05 -0.88
N THR A 517 28.13 37.98 -0.72
CA THR A 517 27.85 38.72 0.52
C THR A 517 26.50 38.38 1.15
N ALA A 518 25.58 37.69 0.45
CA ALA A 518 24.28 37.28 0.99
C ALA A 518 24.11 35.75 0.88
N GLY A 519 23.81 35.08 2.00
CA GLY A 519 23.57 33.64 2.00
C GLY A 519 22.30 33.29 1.23
N GLU A 520 22.35 32.22 0.42
CA GLU A 520 21.22 31.78 -0.39
C GLU A 520 20.21 31.00 0.46
N SER A 521 18.95 31.41 0.40
CA SER A 521 17.85 30.70 1.07
C SER A 521 17.47 29.44 0.28
N ILE A 522 17.45 28.28 0.95
CA ILE A 522 17.15 26.99 0.30
C ILE A 522 15.64 26.72 0.17
N GLY A 523 14.82 27.20 1.12
CA GLY A 523 13.39 26.89 1.17
C GLY A 523 12.49 27.62 0.16
N ILE A 524 13.04 28.26 -0.88
CA ILE A 524 12.26 28.78 -2.01
C ILE A 524 12.16 27.78 -3.17
N TYR A 525 12.94 26.69 -3.13
CA TYR A 525 13.11 25.74 -4.22
C TYR A 525 12.32 24.44 -4.01
N GLY A 526 11.13 24.54 -3.39
CA GLY A 526 10.25 23.41 -3.06
C GLY A 526 8.78 23.84 -2.90
N VAL A 527 7.91 22.88 -2.53
CA VAL A 527 6.49 23.12 -2.20
C VAL A 527 6.34 23.76 -0.82
N GLU A 528 7.23 23.39 0.10
CA GLU A 528 7.17 23.81 1.50
C GLU A 528 7.65 25.25 1.70
N GLY A 529 7.26 25.84 2.84
CA GLY A 529 7.74 27.13 3.31
C GLY A 529 8.64 26.96 4.52
N SER A 530 8.13 27.33 5.70
CA SER A 530 8.84 27.09 6.96
C SER A 530 9.13 25.60 7.16
N LYS A 531 10.40 25.28 7.43
CA LYS A 531 10.87 23.91 7.60
C LYS A 531 11.94 23.84 8.70
N PRO A 532 11.92 22.78 9.53
CA PRO A 532 12.78 22.70 10.70
C PRO A 532 14.24 22.45 10.29
N GLY A 533 15.15 23.36 10.64
CA GLY A 533 16.58 23.12 10.44
C GLY A 533 17.14 21.96 11.29
N ALA A 534 16.36 21.46 12.26
CA ALA A 534 16.69 20.27 13.04
C ALA A 534 16.65 18.97 12.21
N ALA A 535 15.76 18.85 11.22
CA ALA A 535 15.66 17.67 10.37
C ALA A 535 16.94 17.41 9.54
N PRO A 536 17.47 18.38 8.76
CA PRO A 536 18.72 18.17 8.04
C PRO A 536 19.93 17.95 8.97
N VAL A 537 19.95 18.51 10.19
CA VAL A 537 21.02 18.21 11.16
C VAL A 537 20.91 16.78 11.68
N ALA A 538 19.71 16.23 11.87
CA ALA A 538 19.52 14.83 12.22
C ALA A 538 20.08 13.91 11.12
N VAL A 539 19.77 14.20 9.87
CA VAL A 539 20.28 13.47 8.70
C VAL A 539 21.80 13.59 8.61
N TYR A 540 22.35 14.81 8.76
CA TYR A 540 23.79 15.06 8.77
C TYR A 540 24.51 14.25 9.85
N MET A 541 24.01 14.27 11.08
CA MET A 541 24.61 13.52 12.19
C MET A 541 24.60 12.01 11.93
N ALA A 542 23.53 11.47 11.34
CA ALA A 542 23.50 10.06 10.92
C ALA A 542 24.51 9.78 9.80
N HIS A 543 24.60 10.63 8.78
CA HIS A 543 25.53 10.47 7.67
C HIS A 543 26.99 10.49 8.13
N GLU A 544 27.37 11.43 9.01
CA GLU A 544 28.73 11.54 9.53
C GLU A 544 29.09 10.42 10.51
N SER A 545 28.12 9.94 11.30
CA SER A 545 28.38 8.91 12.32
C SER A 545 28.38 7.50 11.76
N ILE A 546 27.45 7.21 10.84
CA ILE A 546 27.27 5.87 10.27
C ILE A 546 28.11 5.73 8.99
N GLY A 547 28.18 6.79 8.16
CA GLY A 547 28.89 6.80 6.88
C GLY A 547 28.04 6.29 5.71
N LEU A 548 27.98 7.05 4.61
CA LEU A 548 27.29 6.68 3.36
C LEU A 548 28.17 5.81 2.45
N HIS A 549 28.64 4.68 2.99
CA HIS A 549 29.57 3.77 2.30
C HIS A 549 29.38 2.31 2.74
N PRO A 550 29.99 1.32 2.06
CA PRO A 550 29.76 -0.10 2.36
C PRO A 550 30.08 -0.53 3.79
N LYS A 551 31.04 0.10 4.46
CA LYS A 551 31.38 -0.21 5.87
C LYS A 551 30.47 0.48 6.91
N GLY A 552 29.51 1.29 6.44
CA GLY A 552 28.66 2.17 7.25
C GLY A 552 27.20 1.75 7.09
N HIS A 553 26.40 2.61 6.44
CA HIS A 553 25.02 2.27 6.05
C HIS A 553 24.95 0.97 5.24
N GLY A 554 25.95 0.69 4.40
CA GLY A 554 25.98 -0.56 3.65
C GLY A 554 26.13 -1.80 4.53
N SER A 555 26.81 -1.70 5.68
CA SER A 555 26.93 -2.79 6.64
C SER A 555 25.63 -2.97 7.43
N LEU A 556 25.05 -1.86 7.90
CA LEU A 556 23.75 -1.85 8.59
C LEU A 556 22.64 -2.48 7.72
N LEU A 557 22.50 -2.01 6.48
CA LEU A 557 21.53 -2.56 5.52
C LEU A 557 21.88 -3.99 5.10
N GLY A 558 23.17 -4.32 4.98
CA GLY A 558 23.63 -5.67 4.72
C GLY A 558 23.24 -6.67 5.81
N GLN A 559 23.28 -6.26 7.09
CA GLN A 559 22.84 -7.11 8.20
C GLN A 559 21.31 -7.24 8.22
N ALA A 560 20.57 -6.15 8.00
CA ALA A 560 19.12 -6.23 7.84
C ALA A 560 18.71 -7.11 6.64
N MET A 561 19.47 -7.08 5.54
CA MET A 561 19.26 -7.92 4.36
C MET A 561 19.56 -9.39 4.63
N TYR A 562 20.60 -9.68 5.44
CA TYR A 562 20.85 -11.03 5.91
C TYR A 562 19.67 -11.54 6.75
N THR A 563 19.17 -10.74 7.69
CA THR A 563 17.95 -11.05 8.45
C THR A 563 16.74 -11.26 7.53
N CYS A 564 16.58 -10.46 6.49
CA CYS A 564 15.49 -10.60 5.52
C CYS A 564 15.53 -11.95 4.81
N ARG A 565 16.71 -12.38 4.37
CA ARG A 565 16.91 -13.68 3.73
C ARG A 565 16.69 -14.84 4.70
N ARG A 566 17.05 -14.68 5.98
CA ARG A 566 16.76 -15.65 7.04
C ARG A 566 15.25 -15.85 7.24
N TYR A 567 14.48 -14.76 7.28
CA TYR A 567 13.02 -14.84 7.28
C TYR A 567 12.48 -15.51 6.02
N ALA A 568 12.97 -15.12 4.84
CA ALA A 568 12.56 -15.71 3.57
C ALA A 568 12.82 -17.22 3.49
N ALA A 569 13.89 -17.71 4.12
CA ALA A 569 14.15 -19.14 4.23
C ALA A 569 13.02 -19.86 4.99
N HIS A 570 12.52 -19.31 6.10
CA HIS A 570 11.36 -19.86 6.80
C HIS A 570 10.11 -19.81 5.91
N TRP A 571 9.79 -18.66 5.32
CA TRP A 571 8.61 -18.50 4.46
C TRP A 571 8.61 -19.46 3.26
N SER A 572 9.79 -19.83 2.76
CA SER A 572 9.92 -20.71 1.60
C SER A 572 9.72 -22.21 1.89
N VAL A 573 9.96 -22.65 3.13
CA VAL A 573 10.04 -24.10 3.45
C VAL A 573 9.25 -24.54 4.68
N MET A 574 8.57 -23.61 5.36
CA MET A 574 7.74 -23.88 6.54
C MET A 574 6.63 -24.90 6.24
N SER A 575 6.08 -24.88 5.03
CA SER A 575 5.08 -25.86 4.61
C SER A 575 5.70 -27.10 3.96
N THR A 576 5.06 -28.25 4.17
CA THR A 576 5.40 -29.53 3.53
C THR A 576 4.17 -30.08 2.78
N THR A 577 4.28 -31.28 2.21
CA THR A 577 3.12 -32.00 1.64
C THR A 577 2.10 -32.40 2.71
N ASP A 578 2.54 -32.58 3.95
CA ASP A 578 1.75 -33.20 5.02
C ASP A 578 1.20 -32.17 6.03
N THR A 579 1.66 -30.91 5.97
CA THR A 579 1.16 -29.84 6.84
C THR A 579 -0.30 -29.50 6.53
N SER A 580 -1.05 -29.02 7.53
CA SER A 580 -2.42 -28.52 7.32
C SER A 580 -2.47 -27.22 6.51
N PHE A 581 -1.32 -26.55 6.34
CA PHE A 581 -1.19 -25.27 5.69
C PHE A 581 -0.12 -25.28 4.60
N VAL A 582 -0.19 -24.29 3.71
CA VAL A 582 0.80 -23.97 2.68
C VAL A 582 1.22 -22.53 2.83
N VAL A 583 2.52 -22.25 2.85
CA VAL A 583 3.08 -20.90 2.82
C VAL A 583 3.82 -20.75 1.50
N THR A 584 3.43 -19.75 0.72
CA THR A 584 4.00 -19.48 -0.60
C THR A 584 4.69 -18.12 -0.59
N PRO A 585 6.02 -18.04 -0.76
CA PRO A 585 6.71 -16.77 -0.91
C PRO A 585 6.46 -16.18 -2.30
N PHE A 586 6.33 -14.86 -2.40
CA PHE A 586 6.19 -14.17 -3.68
C PHE A 586 7.43 -14.38 -4.57
N ASN A 587 8.63 -14.22 -4.00
CA ASN A 587 9.88 -14.48 -4.70
C ASN A 587 10.10 -15.99 -4.84
N HIS A 588 10.41 -16.43 -6.06
CA HIS A 588 10.56 -17.84 -6.43
C HIS A 588 11.85 -18.45 -5.89
N LEU A 589 11.83 -19.75 -5.60
CA LEU A 589 13.02 -20.55 -5.36
C LEU A 589 13.83 -20.73 -6.65
N PRO A 590 15.17 -20.95 -6.57
CA PRO A 590 16.00 -21.15 -7.75
C PRO A 590 15.51 -22.24 -8.71
N ALA A 591 15.08 -23.40 -8.20
CA ALA A 591 14.52 -24.47 -9.03
C ALA A 591 13.21 -24.10 -9.74
N GLU A 592 12.43 -23.16 -9.19
CA GLU A 592 11.21 -22.65 -9.85
C GLU A 592 11.53 -21.75 -11.06
N LEU A 593 12.76 -21.22 -11.14
CA LEU A 593 13.21 -20.34 -12.22
C LEU A 593 13.81 -21.10 -13.42
N GLU A 594 13.98 -22.42 -13.31
CA GLU A 594 14.50 -23.22 -14.40
C GLU A 594 13.50 -23.28 -15.57
N PRO A 595 13.96 -23.43 -16.83
CA PRO A 595 13.08 -23.42 -18.00
C PRO A 595 11.95 -24.47 -17.97
N ASN A 596 12.15 -25.56 -17.22
CA ASN A 596 11.16 -26.62 -16.97
C ASN A 596 11.21 -26.99 -15.47
N PRO A 597 10.53 -26.24 -14.59
CA PRO A 597 10.57 -26.50 -13.16
C PRO A 597 9.91 -27.86 -12.86
N THR A 598 10.62 -28.73 -12.13
CA THR A 598 10.08 -30.03 -11.69
C THR A 598 9.71 -29.97 -10.21
N PRO A 599 8.61 -30.59 -9.76
CA PRO A 599 8.26 -30.66 -8.33
C PRO A 599 9.39 -31.26 -7.48
N GLU A 600 10.12 -32.23 -8.03
CA GLU A 600 11.27 -32.88 -7.39
C GLU A 600 12.43 -31.90 -7.17
N GLY A 601 12.72 -31.03 -8.14
CA GLY A 601 13.73 -29.97 -8.01
C GLY A 601 13.35 -28.94 -6.95
N ILE A 602 12.08 -28.54 -6.90
CA ILE A 602 11.57 -27.60 -5.89
C ILE A 602 11.68 -28.19 -4.48
N GLU A 603 11.30 -29.46 -4.30
CA GLU A 603 11.41 -30.11 -2.99
C GLU A 603 12.87 -30.35 -2.59
N THR A 604 13.77 -30.57 -3.56
CA THR A 604 15.22 -30.66 -3.30
C THR A 604 15.76 -29.34 -2.75
N ASP A 605 15.40 -28.21 -3.36
CA ASP A 605 15.75 -26.87 -2.86
C ASP A 605 15.18 -26.63 -1.44
N LYS A 606 13.91 -26.99 -1.22
CA LYS A 606 13.27 -26.85 0.10
C LYS A 606 13.97 -27.68 1.16
N GLN A 607 14.29 -28.94 0.84
CA GLN A 607 14.97 -29.85 1.77
C GLN A 607 16.39 -29.35 2.10
N PHE A 608 17.12 -28.85 1.11
CA PHE A 608 18.43 -28.24 1.33
C PHE A 608 18.37 -27.06 2.31
N ILE A 609 17.38 -26.17 2.17
CA ILE A 609 17.18 -25.04 3.09
C ILE A 609 16.85 -25.55 4.51
N ARG A 610 16.00 -26.58 4.66
CA ARG A 610 15.68 -27.18 5.97
C ARG A 610 16.93 -27.75 6.66
N ASP A 611 17.77 -28.46 5.90
CA ASP A 611 18.91 -29.18 6.47
C ASP A 611 20.12 -28.28 6.76
N HIS A 612 20.35 -27.27 5.90
CA HIS A 612 21.57 -26.47 5.91
C HIS A 612 21.38 -25.01 6.32
N ILE A 613 20.14 -24.49 6.34
CA ILE A 613 19.87 -23.08 6.65
C ILE A 613 19.04 -22.94 7.93
N LEU A 614 17.87 -23.58 8.02
CA LEU A 614 16.97 -23.39 9.15
C LEU A 614 17.61 -23.82 10.48
N ASN A 615 17.35 -23.05 11.53
CA ASN A 615 17.82 -23.30 12.90
C ASN A 615 19.35 -23.45 13.06
N LYS A 616 20.14 -23.05 12.07
CA LYS A 616 21.61 -22.94 12.18
C LYS A 616 22.02 -21.59 12.78
N SER A 617 23.16 -21.59 13.48
CA SER A 617 23.79 -20.35 13.96
C SER A 617 24.31 -19.51 12.78
N ASN A 618 24.53 -18.22 13.01
CA ASN A 618 25.06 -17.33 11.98
C ASN A 618 26.48 -17.74 11.56
N ARG A 619 27.30 -18.23 12.51
CA ARG A 619 28.65 -18.75 12.23
C ARG A 619 28.63 -19.98 11.34
N ASP A 620 27.76 -20.95 11.63
CA ASP A 620 27.64 -22.18 10.83
C ASP A 620 27.30 -21.89 9.38
N LEU A 621 26.44 -20.88 9.15
CA LEU A 621 26.02 -20.48 7.82
C LEU A 621 27.17 -19.82 7.05
N VAL A 622 27.86 -18.86 7.67
CA VAL A 622 29.00 -18.19 7.03
C VAL A 622 30.13 -19.19 6.71
N ASN A 623 30.31 -20.22 7.53
CA ASN A 623 31.27 -21.30 7.29
C ASN A 623 30.84 -22.29 6.18
N ASN A 624 29.59 -22.22 5.71
CA ASN A 624 29.05 -23.06 4.63
C ASN A 624 28.76 -22.20 3.38
N PRO A 625 29.70 -22.17 2.39
CA PRO A 625 29.54 -21.36 1.18
C PRO A 625 28.30 -21.69 0.36
N ASP A 626 27.89 -22.97 0.31
CA ASP A 626 26.74 -23.41 -0.46
C ASP A 626 25.43 -22.94 0.19
N ALA A 627 25.35 -23.01 1.53
CA ALA A 627 24.22 -22.46 2.28
C ALA A 627 24.09 -20.94 2.10
N MET A 628 25.19 -20.20 2.14
CA MET A 628 25.18 -18.74 1.89
C MET A 628 24.83 -18.40 0.44
N ALA A 629 25.31 -19.18 -0.53
CA ALA A 629 24.97 -18.99 -1.94
C ALA A 629 23.47 -19.22 -2.19
N MET A 630 22.87 -20.21 -1.53
CA MET A 630 21.43 -20.44 -1.56
C MET A 630 20.67 -19.31 -0.86
N LEU A 631 21.06 -18.95 0.37
CA LEU A 631 20.42 -17.88 1.16
C LEU A 631 20.38 -16.54 0.41
N ASN A 632 21.45 -16.20 -0.32
CA ASN A 632 21.55 -14.97 -1.11
C ASN A 632 20.59 -14.90 -2.31
N LYS A 633 19.95 -16.02 -2.67
CA LYS A 633 18.93 -16.06 -3.73
C LYS A 633 17.50 -15.94 -3.21
N LEU A 634 17.28 -16.07 -1.90
CA LEU A 634 15.95 -16.13 -1.28
C LEU A 634 15.39 -14.73 -0.96
N GLY A 635 14.07 -14.60 -1.08
CA GLY A 635 13.32 -13.42 -0.64
C GLY A 635 13.42 -12.21 -1.55
N SER A 636 13.08 -11.06 -0.97
CA SER A 636 13.00 -9.76 -1.63
C SER A 636 14.33 -9.26 -2.19
N ASP A 637 14.25 -8.40 -3.20
CA ASP A 637 15.41 -7.68 -3.72
C ASP A 637 15.95 -6.65 -2.70
N LEU A 638 15.05 -5.93 -2.02
CA LEU A 638 15.37 -4.88 -1.04
C LEU A 638 14.52 -5.02 0.24
N ASN A 639 14.74 -6.08 1.00
CA ASN A 639 14.31 -6.22 2.41
C ASN A 639 12.79 -6.23 2.71
N ILE A 640 11.92 -6.50 1.73
CA ILE A 640 10.45 -6.57 1.93
C ILE A 640 9.92 -7.90 1.42
N ASN A 641 9.82 -8.91 2.29
CA ASN A 641 9.29 -10.20 1.90
C ASN A 641 7.76 -10.15 1.79
N ALA A 642 7.22 -10.56 0.65
CA ALA A 642 5.79 -10.82 0.48
C ALA A 642 5.54 -12.33 0.42
N PHE A 643 4.50 -12.81 1.09
CA PHE A 643 4.09 -14.22 1.09
C PHE A 643 2.62 -14.36 1.45
N ALA A 644 1.99 -15.47 1.07
CA ALA A 644 0.60 -15.72 1.42
C ALA A 644 0.41 -17.19 1.84
N CYS A 645 -0.61 -17.41 2.65
CA CYS A 645 -0.96 -18.70 3.20
C CYS A 645 -2.18 -19.29 2.50
N ASN A 646 -2.21 -20.61 2.37
CA ASN A 646 -3.36 -21.40 1.97
C ASN A 646 -3.51 -22.59 2.95
N PHE A 647 -4.61 -23.31 2.92
CA PHE A 647 -4.87 -24.43 3.82
C PHE A 647 -5.33 -25.68 3.10
N ARG A 648 -5.20 -26.82 3.78
CA ARG A 648 -5.69 -28.12 3.36
C ARG A 648 -6.84 -28.56 4.25
N TYR A 649 -7.86 -29.19 3.68
CA TYR A 649 -8.93 -29.83 4.43
C TYR A 649 -8.42 -31.04 5.23
N SER A 650 -9.25 -31.60 6.11
CA SER A 650 -8.88 -32.78 6.92
C SER A 650 -8.57 -34.04 6.10
N ASP A 651 -9.03 -34.12 4.84
CA ASP A 651 -8.71 -35.21 3.91
C ASP A 651 -7.39 -35.01 3.14
N GLY A 652 -6.70 -33.88 3.36
CA GLY A 652 -5.46 -33.52 2.70
C GLY A 652 -5.62 -32.79 1.37
N THR A 653 -6.84 -32.56 0.89
CA THR A 653 -7.10 -31.77 -0.32
C THR A 653 -6.79 -30.29 -0.07
N LEU A 654 -6.25 -29.61 -1.08
CA LEU A 654 -5.87 -28.20 -1.00
C LEU A 654 -7.09 -27.31 -1.30
N ASN A 655 -7.27 -26.23 -0.55
CA ASN A 655 -8.25 -25.21 -0.89
C ASN A 655 -7.89 -24.52 -2.22
N ILE A 656 -8.87 -24.41 -3.11
CA ILE A 656 -8.74 -23.72 -4.39
C ILE A 656 -9.44 -22.34 -4.39
N ASP A 657 -10.24 -22.02 -3.38
CA ASP A 657 -11.01 -20.78 -3.29
C ASP A 657 -10.15 -19.61 -2.81
N VAL A 658 -10.08 -18.55 -3.62
CA VAL A 658 -9.30 -17.33 -3.34
C VAL A 658 -9.85 -16.58 -2.13
N GLU A 659 -11.17 -16.51 -1.95
CA GLU A 659 -11.75 -15.73 -0.84
C GLU A 659 -11.54 -16.41 0.51
N GLU A 660 -11.49 -17.75 0.55
CA GLU A 660 -11.15 -18.48 1.77
C GLU A 660 -9.67 -18.36 2.13
N ALA A 661 -8.79 -18.30 1.12
CA ALA A 661 -7.40 -17.93 1.34
C ALA A 661 -7.28 -16.48 1.83
N ASN A 662 -8.06 -15.54 1.27
CA ASN A 662 -8.10 -14.15 1.72
C ASN A 662 -8.56 -14.05 3.17
N TRP A 663 -9.62 -14.78 3.54
CA TRP A 663 -10.13 -14.85 4.90
C TRP A 663 -9.01 -15.30 5.86
N LEU A 664 -8.32 -16.40 5.55
CA LEU A 664 -7.21 -16.90 6.36
C LEU A 664 -6.09 -15.85 6.53
N ASN A 665 -5.64 -15.23 5.44
CA ASN A 665 -4.55 -14.25 5.51
C ASN A 665 -4.96 -12.97 6.26
N ARG A 666 -6.21 -12.50 6.13
CA ARG A 666 -6.73 -11.38 6.93
C ARG A 666 -6.73 -11.71 8.41
N ARG A 667 -7.22 -12.89 8.79
CA ARG A 667 -7.24 -13.39 10.18
C ARG A 667 -5.84 -13.46 10.79
N ILE A 668 -4.86 -13.98 10.05
CA ILE A 668 -3.47 -14.03 10.50
C ILE A 668 -2.90 -12.63 10.71
N PHE A 669 -3.13 -11.71 9.75
CA PHE A 669 -2.70 -10.33 9.86
C PHE A 669 -3.29 -9.66 11.11
N GLU A 670 -4.58 -9.84 11.36
CA GLU A 670 -5.27 -9.29 12.51
C GLU A 670 -4.71 -9.78 13.86
N ARG A 671 -4.33 -11.07 13.95
CA ARG A 671 -3.69 -11.64 15.15
C ARG A 671 -2.27 -11.11 15.37
N LEU A 672 -1.62 -10.66 14.30
CA LEU A 672 -0.22 -10.23 14.25
C LEU A 672 -0.09 -8.75 13.88
N SER A 673 -1.08 -7.93 14.21
CA SER A 673 -1.04 -6.49 14.01
C SER A 673 -1.86 -5.79 15.09
N VAL A 674 -1.88 -4.46 15.04
CA VAL A 674 -2.75 -3.62 15.87
C VAL A 674 -3.55 -2.75 14.93
N THR A 675 -4.86 -2.94 14.89
CA THR A 675 -5.75 -2.26 13.92
C THR A 675 -6.78 -1.34 14.59
N SER A 676 -6.96 -1.48 15.91
CA SER A 676 -7.87 -0.67 16.70
C SER A 676 -7.22 -0.13 17.97
N ALA A 677 -7.82 0.92 18.54
CA ALA A 677 -7.38 1.52 19.79
C ALA A 677 -7.78 0.69 21.04
N GLU A 678 -8.53 -0.40 20.86
CA GLU A 678 -8.98 -1.29 21.94
C GLU A 678 -7.96 -2.38 22.25
N GLU A 679 -7.13 -2.70 21.26
CA GLU A 679 -6.10 -3.71 21.37
C GLU A 679 -4.93 -3.21 22.22
N ASN A 680 -4.38 -4.11 23.03
CA ASN A 680 -3.14 -3.84 23.73
C ASN A 680 -1.96 -4.19 22.82
N PRO A 681 -1.18 -3.23 22.31
CA PRO A 681 -0.05 -3.52 21.42
C PRO A 681 1.00 -4.41 22.10
N LEU A 682 1.11 -4.38 23.43
CA LEU A 682 2.14 -5.14 24.15
C LEU A 682 1.86 -6.65 24.22
N THR A 683 0.62 -7.09 23.93
CA THR A 683 0.28 -8.53 23.93
C THR A 683 0.56 -9.21 22.60
N ILE A 684 0.75 -8.45 21.52
CA ILE A 684 0.98 -8.98 20.17
C ILE A 684 2.42 -9.53 20.09
N PRO A 685 2.60 -10.84 19.85
CA PRO A 685 3.90 -11.48 19.99
C PRO A 685 4.81 -11.28 18.77
N PHE A 686 4.25 -10.98 17.60
CA PHE A 686 4.96 -10.75 16.35
C PHE A 686 4.12 -9.83 15.47
N TYR A 687 4.76 -8.89 14.75
CA TYR A 687 4.05 -7.94 13.91
C TYR A 687 4.33 -8.16 12.43
N LEU A 688 3.26 -8.28 11.65
CA LEU A 688 3.25 -8.31 10.19
C LEU A 688 2.35 -7.20 9.63
N THR A 689 2.47 -6.98 8.33
CA THR A 689 1.55 -6.15 7.56
C THR A 689 0.84 -6.98 6.52
N SER A 690 -0.19 -6.41 5.90
CA SER A 690 -0.93 -7.06 4.83
C SER A 690 -1.28 -6.06 3.74
N THR A 691 -1.39 -6.57 2.52
CA THR A 691 -1.75 -5.80 1.33
C THR A 691 -2.62 -6.67 0.40
N VAL A 692 -3.15 -6.07 -0.65
CA VAL A 692 -4.01 -6.76 -1.62
C VAL A 692 -3.38 -6.66 -3.00
N PHE A 693 -3.07 -7.81 -3.59
CA PHE A 693 -2.66 -7.93 -4.98
C PHE A 693 -3.89 -7.93 -5.87
N GLY A 694 -4.32 -6.73 -6.24
CA GLY A 694 -5.48 -6.51 -7.10
C GLY A 694 -5.23 -7.00 -8.53
N GLN A 695 -6.19 -7.71 -9.11
CA GLN A 695 -6.05 -8.30 -10.45
C GLN A 695 -5.83 -7.23 -11.53
N HIS A 696 -6.46 -6.06 -11.38
CA HIS A 696 -6.30 -4.95 -12.31
C HIS A 696 -4.90 -4.31 -12.25
N GLU A 697 -4.26 -4.28 -11.07
CA GLU A 697 -2.98 -3.59 -10.86
C GLU A 697 -1.78 -4.52 -11.04
N TYR A 698 -1.84 -5.72 -10.46
CA TYR A 698 -0.75 -6.70 -10.50
C TYR A 698 -0.80 -7.60 -11.73
N GLY A 699 -1.97 -7.79 -12.34
CA GLY A 699 -2.15 -8.61 -13.54
C GLY A 699 -1.50 -9.99 -13.42
N VAL A 700 -0.52 -10.25 -14.27
CA VAL A 700 0.19 -11.54 -14.35
C VAL A 700 0.93 -11.92 -13.05
N ALA A 701 1.35 -10.95 -12.23
CA ALA A 701 2.00 -11.24 -10.95
C ALA A 701 1.03 -11.85 -9.93
N ALA A 702 -0.20 -11.33 -9.87
CA ALA A 702 -1.25 -11.88 -9.00
C ALA A 702 -1.72 -13.25 -9.51
N GLU A 703 -1.84 -13.42 -10.83
CA GLU A 703 -2.15 -14.70 -11.46
C GLU A 703 -1.11 -15.78 -11.11
N GLU A 704 0.18 -15.46 -11.24
CA GLU A 704 1.24 -16.41 -10.93
C GLU A 704 1.29 -16.74 -9.44
N MET A 705 1.06 -15.77 -8.56
CA MET A 705 0.98 -16.01 -7.12
C MET A 705 -0.18 -16.95 -6.77
N ARG A 706 -1.39 -16.71 -7.29
CA ARG A 706 -2.55 -17.59 -7.09
C ARG A 706 -2.29 -19.00 -7.62
N ARG A 707 -1.70 -19.11 -8.82
CA ARG A 707 -1.32 -20.39 -9.43
C ARG A 707 -0.34 -21.18 -8.55
N ARG A 708 0.68 -20.53 -7.98
CA ARG A 708 1.66 -21.16 -7.08
C ARG A 708 1.07 -21.56 -5.73
N MET A 709 0.03 -20.85 -5.28
CA MET A 709 -0.75 -21.22 -4.08
C MET A 709 -1.75 -22.36 -4.33
N GLY A 710 -1.97 -22.76 -5.59
CA GLY A 710 -2.98 -23.75 -5.98
C GLY A 710 -4.41 -23.20 -5.97
N LEU A 711 -4.59 -21.89 -6.10
CA LEU A 711 -5.89 -21.23 -6.12
C LEU A 711 -6.40 -21.05 -7.55
N GLU A 712 -7.71 -21.14 -7.73
CA GLU A 712 -8.41 -20.93 -9.00
C GLU A 712 -9.32 -19.71 -8.90
N GLY A 713 -9.19 -18.77 -9.84
CA GLY A 713 -10.01 -17.56 -9.86
C GLY A 713 -9.27 -16.29 -10.32
N LYS A 714 -10.04 -15.21 -10.44
CA LYS A 714 -9.58 -13.87 -10.86
C LYS A 714 -9.77 -12.79 -9.79
N GLN A 715 -10.17 -13.21 -8.59
CA GLN A 715 -10.35 -12.34 -7.42
C GLN A 715 -9.00 -11.78 -6.97
N ASP A 716 -9.08 -10.66 -6.27
CA ASP A 716 -7.92 -10.03 -5.66
C ASP A 716 -7.37 -10.92 -4.53
N LEU A 717 -6.05 -10.93 -4.35
CA LEU A 717 -5.38 -11.81 -3.39
C LEU A 717 -4.81 -11.01 -2.21
N VAL A 718 -5.17 -11.37 -0.98
CA VAL A 718 -4.58 -10.81 0.24
C VAL A 718 -3.22 -11.46 0.49
N VAL A 719 -2.19 -10.64 0.67
CA VAL A 719 -0.80 -11.08 0.85
C VAL A 719 -0.23 -10.48 2.13
N LEU A 720 0.47 -11.30 2.90
CA LEU A 720 1.20 -10.87 4.09
C LEU A 720 2.56 -10.29 3.70
N ARG A 721 2.93 -9.22 4.39
CA ARG A 721 4.11 -8.41 4.10
C ARG A 721 4.99 -8.26 5.33
N ASN A 722 6.27 -8.57 5.14
CA ASN A 722 7.30 -8.61 6.15
C ASN A 722 8.48 -7.71 5.74
N VAL A 723 8.45 -6.45 6.17
CA VAL A 723 9.60 -5.53 6.03
C VAL A 723 10.62 -5.85 7.11
N VAL A 724 11.88 -5.92 6.71
CA VAL A 724 12.98 -6.28 7.61
C VAL A 724 14.02 -5.16 7.63
N MET A 725 13.99 -4.39 8.71
CA MET A 725 14.98 -3.34 9.00
C MET A 725 15.86 -3.68 10.20
N SER A 726 15.48 -4.67 11.02
CA SER A 726 16.24 -4.97 12.23
C SER A 726 17.54 -5.71 11.91
N PRO A 727 18.70 -5.23 12.36
CA PRO A 727 19.95 -5.99 12.30
C PRO A 727 20.07 -7.01 13.45
N PHE A 728 19.12 -7.06 14.39
CA PHE A 728 19.25 -7.80 15.66
C PHE A 728 18.53 -9.15 15.69
N THR A 729 17.61 -9.41 14.75
CA THR A 729 16.68 -10.55 14.87
C THR A 729 17.36 -11.91 14.74
N THR A 730 18.55 -12.00 14.13
CA THR A 730 19.23 -13.29 13.92
C THR A 730 20.02 -13.76 15.13
N THR A 731 20.32 -12.86 16.07
CA THR A 731 21.05 -13.15 17.30
C THR A 731 20.32 -14.23 18.12
N GLY A 732 21.05 -15.27 18.53
CA GLY A 732 20.48 -16.41 19.25
C GLY A 732 19.37 -17.16 18.49
N ASN A 733 19.37 -17.09 17.14
CA ASN A 733 18.33 -17.65 16.27
C ASN A 733 16.91 -17.15 16.61
N PHE A 734 16.76 -15.89 17.03
CA PHE A 734 15.46 -15.33 17.39
C PHE A 734 14.46 -15.29 16.20
N VAL A 735 14.95 -15.25 14.95
CA VAL A 735 14.13 -15.47 13.73
C VAL A 735 13.35 -16.80 13.79
N GLY A 736 13.99 -17.89 14.23
CA GLY A 736 13.33 -19.19 14.35
C GLY A 736 12.15 -19.14 15.33
N LYS A 737 12.34 -18.46 16.47
CA LYS A 737 11.25 -18.22 17.44
C LYS A 737 10.10 -17.41 16.85
N MET A 738 10.36 -16.43 15.98
CA MET A 738 9.29 -15.67 15.30
C MET A 738 8.55 -16.55 14.29
N ALA A 739 9.27 -17.41 13.57
CA ALA A 739 8.68 -18.39 12.68
C ALA A 739 7.79 -19.40 13.42
N ASP A 740 8.21 -19.88 14.60
CA ASP A 740 7.40 -20.79 15.43
C ASP A 740 6.10 -20.11 15.92
N ILE A 741 6.18 -18.85 16.36
CA ILE A 741 5.00 -18.07 16.76
C ILE A 741 4.03 -17.88 15.59
N PHE A 742 4.58 -17.55 14.41
CA PHE A 742 3.78 -17.42 13.20
C PHE A 742 3.10 -18.74 12.84
N GLN A 743 3.85 -19.85 12.87
CA GLN A 743 3.32 -21.18 12.57
C GLN A 743 2.20 -21.57 13.53
N GLN A 744 2.34 -21.30 14.83
CA GLN A 744 1.30 -21.58 15.81
C GLN A 744 0.00 -20.81 15.49
N VAL A 745 0.10 -19.51 15.20
CA VAL A 745 -1.07 -18.69 14.84
C VAL A 745 -1.70 -19.17 13.52
N LEU A 746 -0.87 -19.54 12.54
CA LEU A 746 -1.33 -20.10 11.28
C LEU A 746 -2.09 -21.42 11.49
N GLU A 747 -1.57 -22.33 12.30
CA GLU A 747 -2.23 -23.61 12.61
C GLU A 747 -3.58 -23.39 13.32
N GLU A 748 -3.66 -22.45 14.27
CA GLU A 748 -4.91 -22.07 14.96
C GLU A 748 -5.97 -21.54 13.97
N GLU A 749 -5.59 -20.61 13.09
CA GLU A 749 -6.54 -20.04 12.12
C GLU A 749 -6.88 -21.00 10.97
N VAL A 750 -6.00 -21.95 10.64
CA VAL A 750 -6.30 -23.04 9.70
C VAL A 750 -7.38 -23.97 10.26
N GLU A 751 -7.35 -24.28 11.55
CA GLU A 751 -8.43 -25.05 12.18
C GLU A 751 -9.77 -24.27 12.16
N ASN A 752 -9.73 -22.95 12.29
CA ASN A 752 -10.92 -22.12 12.10
C ASN A 752 -11.40 -22.14 10.64
N ALA A 753 -10.49 -22.05 9.66
CA ALA A 753 -10.80 -22.16 8.24
C ALA A 753 -11.40 -23.53 7.89
N ARG A 754 -10.90 -24.63 8.49
CA ARG A 754 -11.48 -25.97 8.35
C ARG A 754 -12.88 -26.06 8.93
N ARG A 755 -13.10 -25.52 10.13
CA ARG A 755 -14.45 -25.47 10.74
C ARG A 755 -15.44 -24.69 9.88
N ARG A 756 -14.98 -23.59 9.27
CA ARG A 756 -15.74 -22.75 8.34
C ARG A 756 -16.07 -23.50 7.05
N ASN A 757 -15.12 -24.20 6.44
CA ASN A 757 -15.25 -24.70 5.07
C ASN A 757 -15.59 -26.19 4.93
N GLU A 758 -15.40 -27.01 5.96
CA GLU A 758 -15.74 -28.43 5.89
C GLU A 758 -17.26 -28.63 5.91
N ILE A 759 -17.78 -29.17 4.80
CA ILE A 759 -19.20 -29.49 4.67
C ILE A 759 -19.53 -30.69 5.57
N LYS A 760 -20.18 -30.41 6.70
CA LYS A 760 -20.66 -31.41 7.66
C LYS A 760 -22.17 -31.28 7.83
N PRO A 761 -22.88 -32.37 8.16
CA PRO A 761 -24.29 -32.29 8.52
C PRO A 761 -24.48 -31.30 9.67
N GLY A 762 -25.38 -30.34 9.49
CA GLY A 762 -25.57 -29.21 10.40
C GLY A 762 -27.04 -28.94 10.69
N THR A 763 -27.27 -28.03 11.64
CA THR A 763 -28.59 -27.46 11.90
C THR A 763 -28.75 -26.21 11.05
N HIS A 764 -29.76 -26.22 10.19
CA HIS A 764 -30.12 -25.17 9.25
C HIS A 764 -31.44 -24.55 9.68
N THR A 765 -31.60 -23.26 9.42
CA THR A 765 -32.81 -22.51 9.75
C THR A 765 -33.57 -22.14 8.48
N PHE A 766 -34.88 -22.34 8.49
CA PHE A 766 -35.76 -22.04 7.38
C PHE A 766 -36.88 -21.10 7.82
N LEU A 767 -37.10 -20.00 7.12
CA LEU A 767 -38.28 -19.15 7.27
C LEU A 767 -39.52 -19.87 6.74
N VAL A 768 -40.66 -19.71 7.41
CA VAL A 768 -41.93 -20.30 6.99
C VAL A 768 -42.79 -19.26 6.29
N HIS A 769 -43.11 -19.52 5.03
CA HIS A 769 -44.00 -18.72 4.19
C HIS A 769 -45.31 -19.47 3.87
N GLY A 770 -46.41 -18.73 3.76
CA GLY A 770 -47.74 -19.26 3.44
C GLY A 770 -48.61 -19.63 4.64
N SER A 771 -49.86 -20.00 4.37
CA SER A 771 -50.84 -20.48 5.36
C SER A 771 -51.63 -21.65 4.78
N GLY A 772 -52.07 -22.60 5.60
CA GLY A 772 -52.84 -23.76 5.13
C GLY A 772 -52.06 -25.09 5.10
N SER A 773 -52.36 -25.93 4.09
CA SER A 773 -51.79 -27.28 3.90
C SER A 773 -50.50 -27.30 3.06
N LYS A 774 -50.19 -26.21 2.33
CA LYS A 774 -48.98 -26.04 1.53
C LYS A 774 -48.20 -24.84 2.05
N VAL A 775 -46.99 -25.08 2.53
CA VAL A 775 -46.09 -24.05 3.04
C VAL A 775 -44.80 -24.03 2.23
N PHE A 776 -44.10 -22.90 2.29
CA PHE A 776 -42.78 -22.76 1.70
C PHE A 776 -41.75 -22.54 2.80
N LEU A 777 -40.61 -23.22 2.67
CA LEU A 777 -39.48 -23.10 3.57
C LEU A 777 -38.33 -22.42 2.83
N VAL A 778 -37.91 -21.25 3.32
CA VAL A 778 -36.81 -20.47 2.74
C VAL A 778 -35.61 -20.60 3.65
N HIS A 779 -34.55 -21.24 3.18
CA HIS A 779 -33.31 -21.37 3.94
C HIS A 779 -32.73 -19.97 4.23
N ILE A 780 -32.24 -19.77 5.45
CA ILE A 780 -31.46 -18.59 5.82
C ILE A 780 -29.98 -18.92 5.53
N PRO A 781 -29.44 -18.50 4.37
CA PRO A 781 -28.07 -18.81 4.01
C PRO A 781 -27.09 -18.09 4.94
N SER A 782 -25.90 -18.66 5.08
CA SER A 782 -24.81 -18.01 5.80
C SER A 782 -23.50 -18.19 5.06
N ASN A 783 -22.74 -17.11 4.93
CA ASN A 783 -21.39 -17.14 4.41
C ASN A 783 -20.38 -17.69 5.44
N HIS A 784 -20.75 -17.68 6.72
CA HIS A 784 -19.89 -18.05 7.84
C HIS A 784 -19.55 -19.54 7.92
N MET A 785 -20.32 -20.37 7.21
CA MET A 785 -20.16 -21.81 7.16
C MET A 785 -20.45 -22.30 5.73
N ALA A 786 -19.53 -23.03 5.11
CA ALA A 786 -19.70 -23.56 3.75
C ALA A 786 -20.93 -24.48 3.63
N SER A 787 -21.30 -25.19 4.70
CA SER A 787 -22.53 -25.99 4.75
C SER A 787 -23.82 -25.16 4.62
N GLY A 788 -23.75 -23.85 4.87
CA GLY A 788 -24.85 -22.88 4.75
C GLY A 788 -24.83 -22.05 3.47
N ARG A 789 -23.84 -22.22 2.59
CA ARG A 789 -23.70 -21.48 1.31
C ARG A 789 -24.61 -22.05 0.22
N ARG A 790 -25.91 -22.07 0.50
CA ARG A 790 -26.96 -22.50 -0.43
C ARG A 790 -28.16 -21.58 -0.30
N GLN A 791 -28.66 -21.10 -1.43
CA GLN A 791 -29.98 -20.47 -1.46
C GLN A 791 -31.02 -21.53 -1.82
N ILE A 792 -31.91 -21.85 -0.87
CA ILE A 792 -32.88 -22.93 -1.01
C ILE A 792 -34.28 -22.45 -0.67
N ILE A 793 -35.21 -22.73 -1.58
CA ILE A 793 -36.65 -22.51 -1.41
C ILE A 793 -37.33 -23.85 -1.67
N LEU A 794 -38.02 -24.37 -0.66
CA LEU A 794 -38.74 -25.64 -0.70
C LEU A 794 -40.23 -25.37 -0.58
N SER A 795 -41.06 -26.17 -1.22
CA SER A 795 -42.46 -26.33 -0.83
C SER A 795 -42.61 -27.63 -0.05
N ALA A 796 -43.37 -27.61 1.04
CA ALA A 796 -43.54 -28.77 1.91
C ALA A 796 -44.95 -28.85 2.48
N HIS A 797 -45.30 -30.05 2.95
CA HIS A 797 -46.52 -30.31 3.71
C HIS A 797 -46.15 -30.50 5.18
N LEU A 798 -46.79 -29.70 6.03
CA LEU A 798 -46.71 -29.81 7.48
C LEU A 798 -47.97 -30.55 7.98
N GLU A 799 -47.81 -31.46 8.94
CA GLU A 799 -48.94 -32.25 9.47
C GLU A 799 -50.08 -31.37 10.05
N GLU A 800 -51.34 -31.82 9.95
CA GLU A 800 -52.57 -31.04 10.26
C GLU A 800 -52.63 -30.42 11.67
N ALA A 801 -51.80 -30.86 12.62
CA ALA A 801 -51.68 -30.28 13.97
C ALA A 801 -51.12 -28.83 13.99
N LEU A 802 -50.58 -28.37 12.86
CA LEU A 802 -49.84 -27.10 12.72
C LEU A 802 -50.66 -25.84 13.02
N HIS A 803 -51.94 -25.76 12.64
CA HIS A 803 -52.73 -24.54 12.88
C HIS A 803 -52.88 -24.24 14.37
N LYS A 804 -52.97 -25.28 15.22
CA LYS A 804 -53.00 -25.13 16.68
C LYS A 804 -51.63 -24.78 17.26
N GLN A 805 -50.56 -25.33 16.71
CA GLN A 805 -49.18 -25.06 17.16
C GLN A 805 -48.71 -23.67 16.74
N ILE A 806 -48.97 -23.21 15.52
CA ILE A 806 -48.70 -21.82 15.08
C ILE A 806 -49.52 -20.84 15.94
N HIS A 807 -50.80 -21.10 16.19
CA HIS A 807 -51.61 -20.25 17.09
C HIS A 807 -51.06 -20.22 18.52
N LYS A 808 -50.49 -21.32 19.00
CA LYS A 808 -49.88 -21.43 20.34
C LYS A 808 -48.57 -20.66 20.42
N VAL A 809 -47.69 -20.81 19.44
CA VAL A 809 -46.41 -20.07 19.32
C VAL A 809 -46.67 -18.57 19.14
N ARG A 810 -47.72 -18.20 18.39
CA ARG A 810 -48.13 -16.79 18.20
C ARG A 810 -49.07 -16.26 19.30
N HIS A 811 -49.39 -17.04 20.33
CA HIS A 811 -50.38 -16.61 21.33
C HIS A 811 -49.85 -15.45 22.19
N GLY A 812 -50.38 -14.25 21.98
CA GLY A 812 -50.01 -13.05 22.75
C GLY A 812 -48.77 -12.30 22.23
N ARG A 813 -48.33 -12.61 20.99
CA ARG A 813 -47.16 -12.00 20.32
C ARG A 813 -47.58 -11.29 19.02
N ASP A 814 -46.73 -10.42 18.50
CA ASP A 814 -47.06 -9.60 17.32
C ASP A 814 -47.11 -10.46 16.04
N ALA A 815 -48.01 -10.12 15.11
CA ALA A 815 -48.23 -10.89 13.89
C ALA A 815 -47.09 -10.75 12.86
N SER A 816 -46.15 -9.84 13.14
CA SER A 816 -44.98 -9.43 12.35
C SER A 816 -43.74 -10.30 12.58
N ASP A 817 -43.67 -11.07 13.67
CA ASP A 817 -42.49 -11.88 14.00
C ASP A 817 -42.31 -13.07 13.03
N ALA A 818 -41.08 -13.24 12.53
CA ALA A 818 -40.71 -14.26 11.55
C ALA A 818 -40.78 -15.67 12.16
N LEU A 819 -41.58 -16.55 11.56
CA LEU A 819 -41.63 -17.97 11.94
C LEU A 819 -40.45 -18.71 11.32
N VAL A 820 -39.78 -19.54 12.12
CA VAL A 820 -38.66 -20.37 11.67
C VAL A 820 -38.86 -21.84 12.01
N VAL A 821 -38.31 -22.69 11.15
CA VAL A 821 -38.16 -24.14 11.37
C VAL A 821 -36.68 -24.46 11.34
N GLN A 822 -36.22 -25.18 12.36
CA GLN A 822 -34.86 -25.71 12.42
C GLN A 822 -34.90 -27.24 12.40
N ASN A 823 -34.02 -27.89 11.64
CA ASN A 823 -33.95 -29.36 11.67
C ASN A 823 -33.35 -29.87 12.99
N VAL A 824 -33.94 -30.94 13.54
CA VAL A 824 -33.49 -31.54 14.80
C VAL A 824 -32.27 -32.42 14.59
N GLU A 825 -32.28 -33.24 13.54
CA GLU A 825 -31.15 -34.08 13.17
C GLU A 825 -30.26 -33.32 12.19
N PRO A 826 -28.93 -33.24 12.45
CA PRO A 826 -28.02 -32.58 11.53
C PRO A 826 -28.08 -33.21 10.14
N MET A 827 -28.23 -32.39 9.11
CA MET A 827 -28.35 -32.84 7.71
C MET A 827 -27.52 -31.97 6.77
N LEU A 828 -27.21 -32.49 5.59
CA LEU A 828 -26.64 -31.71 4.49
C LEU A 828 -27.77 -31.09 3.67
N LEU A 829 -27.60 -29.83 3.28
CA LEU A 829 -28.56 -29.14 2.41
C LEU A 829 -28.63 -29.77 1.01
N ASP A 830 -27.50 -30.31 0.54
CA ASP A 830 -27.42 -30.93 -0.78
C ASP A 830 -28.20 -32.26 -0.86
N ASP A 831 -28.34 -32.97 0.27
CA ASP A 831 -29.10 -34.23 0.39
C ASP A 831 -30.62 -34.03 0.34
N ILE A 832 -31.10 -32.78 0.42
CA ILE A 832 -32.52 -32.47 0.26
C ILE A 832 -32.91 -32.73 -1.20
N ILE A 833 -33.77 -33.72 -1.39
CA ILE A 833 -34.34 -34.14 -2.67
C ILE A 833 -35.87 -34.12 -2.64
N ASP A 834 -36.50 -34.08 -3.81
CA ASP A 834 -37.96 -34.15 -3.91
C ASP A 834 -38.51 -35.45 -3.30
N GLY A 835 -39.58 -35.33 -2.50
CA GLY A 835 -40.21 -36.42 -1.76
C GLY A 835 -39.59 -36.73 -0.39
N SER A 836 -38.50 -36.07 0.00
CA SER A 836 -37.87 -36.26 1.32
C SER A 836 -38.68 -35.66 2.48
N SER A 837 -38.29 -36.01 3.71
CA SER A 837 -38.89 -35.51 4.95
C SER A 837 -37.84 -35.39 6.04
N PHE A 838 -37.97 -34.41 6.94
CA PHE A 838 -37.12 -34.27 8.12
C PHE A 838 -37.93 -33.83 9.35
N GLU A 839 -37.40 -34.13 10.54
CA GLU A 839 -37.94 -33.67 11.82
C GLU A 839 -37.38 -32.28 12.13
N GLY A 840 -38.25 -31.34 12.49
CA GLY A 840 -37.89 -29.96 12.81
C GLY A 840 -38.53 -29.44 14.08
N THR A 841 -38.06 -28.28 14.52
CA THR A 841 -38.66 -27.51 15.61
C THR A 841 -39.13 -26.17 15.11
N LEU A 842 -40.38 -25.83 15.44
CA LEU A 842 -41.01 -24.57 15.13
C LEU A 842 -40.78 -23.56 16.26
N GLY A 843 -40.41 -22.33 15.91
CA GLY A 843 -40.26 -21.23 16.85
C GLY A 843 -40.31 -19.87 16.15
N LEU A 844 -40.11 -18.82 16.94
CA LEU A 844 -39.86 -17.47 16.42
C LEU A 844 -38.36 -17.27 16.24
N HIS A 845 -37.98 -16.52 15.22
CA HIS A 845 -36.58 -16.19 14.98
C HIS A 845 -35.98 -15.48 16.22
N GLY A 846 -34.85 -15.98 16.73
CA GLY A 846 -34.19 -15.43 17.93
C GLY A 846 -34.70 -15.98 19.27
N GLU A 847 -35.71 -16.85 19.28
CA GLU A 847 -36.25 -17.46 20.50
C GLU A 847 -36.05 -18.98 20.57
N PRO A 848 -35.99 -19.57 21.78
CA PRO A 848 -35.86 -21.01 21.94
C PRO A 848 -37.07 -21.76 21.33
N ALA A 849 -36.78 -22.86 20.62
CA ALA A 849 -37.75 -23.72 19.97
C ALA A 849 -38.87 -24.19 20.93
N GLU A 850 -40.13 -24.05 20.51
CA GLU A 850 -41.30 -24.31 21.35
C GLU A 850 -42.02 -25.63 21.02
N GLU A 851 -42.01 -26.08 19.76
CA GLU A 851 -42.82 -27.23 19.30
C GLU A 851 -42.06 -28.09 18.27
N ARG A 852 -42.18 -29.42 18.36
CA ARG A 852 -41.65 -30.36 17.35
C ARG A 852 -42.66 -30.56 16.22
N ILE A 853 -42.18 -30.56 14.99
CA ILE A 853 -42.97 -30.72 13.77
C ILE A 853 -42.27 -31.67 12.79
N ARG A 854 -43.05 -32.34 11.95
CA ARG A 854 -42.53 -33.14 10.84
C ARG A 854 -42.76 -32.42 9.51
N VAL A 855 -41.69 -32.19 8.76
CA VAL A 855 -41.72 -31.63 7.41
C VAL A 855 -41.73 -32.79 6.42
N SER A 856 -42.79 -32.91 5.61
CA SER A 856 -42.96 -34.01 4.66
C SER A 856 -43.33 -33.52 3.27
N ASN A 857 -43.21 -34.39 2.26
CA ASN A 857 -43.52 -34.07 0.86
C ASN A 857 -42.77 -32.82 0.35
N ILE A 858 -41.45 -32.78 0.59
CA ILE A 858 -40.59 -31.69 0.15
C ILE A 858 -40.51 -31.68 -1.37
N HIS A 859 -40.67 -30.52 -1.99
CA HIS A 859 -40.39 -30.28 -3.40
C HIS A 859 -39.56 -29.01 -3.55
N ILE A 860 -38.43 -29.12 -4.22
CA ILE A 860 -37.46 -28.04 -4.40
C ILE A 860 -38.00 -27.06 -5.44
N VAL A 861 -38.23 -25.82 -5.00
CA VAL A 861 -38.58 -24.71 -5.91
C VAL A 861 -37.30 -24.10 -6.47
N LYS A 862 -36.34 -23.78 -5.60
CA LYS A 862 -35.00 -23.31 -5.93
C LYS A 862 -33.97 -23.96 -5.02
N LYS A 863 -32.85 -24.41 -5.59
CA LYS A 863 -31.63 -24.78 -4.88
C LYS A 863 -30.46 -24.29 -5.73
N ARG A 864 -29.69 -23.33 -5.19
CA ARG A 864 -28.55 -22.67 -5.84
C ARG A 864 -27.34 -22.73 -4.93
N SER A 865 -26.17 -22.87 -5.53
CA SER A 865 -24.90 -22.70 -4.83
C SER A 865 -24.63 -21.22 -4.56
N LEU A 866 -24.06 -20.94 -3.38
CA LEU A 866 -23.49 -19.63 -3.04
C LEU A 866 -21.99 -19.76 -2.76
N MET A 867 -21.35 -20.77 -3.36
CA MET A 867 -19.90 -20.89 -3.34
C MET A 867 -19.29 -19.81 -4.23
N THR A 868 -18.09 -19.35 -3.91
CA THR A 868 -17.43 -18.24 -4.61
C THR A 868 -17.28 -18.47 -6.11
N GLU A 869 -17.08 -19.72 -6.54
CA GLU A 869 -16.97 -20.12 -7.95
C GLU A 869 -18.27 -19.95 -8.75
N ASP A 870 -19.42 -19.97 -8.07
CA ASP A 870 -20.76 -19.90 -8.67
C ASP A 870 -21.39 -18.52 -8.59
N LEU A 871 -20.77 -17.60 -7.86
CA LEU A 871 -21.21 -16.21 -7.71
C LEU A 871 -20.68 -15.32 -8.84
N ASP A 872 -21.45 -14.28 -9.14
CA ASP A 872 -21.09 -13.26 -10.11
C ASP A 872 -19.98 -12.34 -9.58
N ALA A 873 -19.16 -11.86 -10.51
CA ALA A 873 -18.10 -10.90 -10.22
C ALA A 873 -18.65 -9.50 -9.88
N ASP A 874 -19.85 -9.15 -10.38
CA ASP A 874 -20.47 -7.84 -10.25
C ASP A 874 -21.90 -7.94 -9.67
N TYR A 875 -22.34 -6.90 -8.94
CA TYR A 875 -23.72 -6.83 -8.47
C TYR A 875 -24.65 -6.44 -9.62
N PRO A 876 -25.91 -6.90 -9.62
CA PRO A 876 -26.88 -6.46 -10.62
C PRO A 876 -27.25 -4.97 -10.43
N ASP A 877 -27.49 -4.28 -11.54
CA ASP A 877 -27.95 -2.89 -11.54
C ASP A 877 -29.29 -2.70 -10.82
N LEU A 878 -30.16 -3.71 -10.94
CA LEU A 878 -31.52 -3.74 -10.41
C LEU A 878 -31.73 -5.02 -9.61
N MET A 879 -32.37 -4.91 -8.45
CA MET A 879 -32.49 -6.00 -7.49
C MET A 879 -33.44 -7.12 -7.99
N PRO A 880 -32.96 -8.37 -8.16
CA PRO A 880 -33.77 -9.52 -8.55
C PRO A 880 -34.34 -10.28 -7.35
N PHE A 881 -35.58 -10.75 -7.43
CA PHE A 881 -36.21 -11.60 -6.43
C PHE A 881 -36.80 -12.87 -7.07
N TYR A 882 -36.71 -14.01 -6.39
CA TYR A 882 -37.54 -15.16 -6.70
C TYR A 882 -38.98 -14.89 -6.26
N LEU A 883 -39.95 -15.03 -7.17
CA LEU A 883 -41.38 -14.98 -6.89
C LEU A 883 -41.98 -16.38 -7.03
N TYR A 884 -42.56 -16.89 -5.95
CA TYR A 884 -43.11 -18.25 -5.87
C TYR A 884 -44.34 -18.27 -4.95
N GLY A 885 -45.19 -19.30 -5.10
CA GLY A 885 -46.40 -19.42 -4.28
C GLY A 885 -47.55 -20.15 -4.96
N THR A 886 -48.77 -19.79 -4.56
CA THR A 886 -50.04 -20.16 -5.20
C THR A 886 -50.75 -18.90 -5.71
N GLU A 887 -51.82 -19.06 -6.50
CA GLU A 887 -52.57 -17.91 -7.01
C GLU A 887 -53.14 -17.01 -5.90
N ASP A 888 -53.44 -17.59 -4.72
CA ASP A 888 -53.98 -16.89 -3.56
C ASP A 888 -52.91 -16.37 -2.58
N SER A 889 -51.66 -16.86 -2.67
CA SER A 889 -50.60 -16.51 -1.73
C SER A 889 -49.23 -16.53 -2.41
N LEU A 890 -48.64 -15.34 -2.58
CA LEU A 890 -47.33 -15.16 -3.19
C LEU A 890 -46.29 -14.70 -2.17
N HIS A 891 -45.04 -15.05 -2.46
CA HIS A 891 -43.88 -14.76 -1.63
C HIS A 891 -42.72 -14.31 -2.51
N ILE A 892 -41.82 -13.49 -1.96
CA ILE A 892 -40.56 -13.12 -2.61
C ILE A 892 -39.35 -13.41 -1.73
N ASP A 893 -38.22 -13.73 -2.35
CA ASP A 893 -36.91 -13.89 -1.73
C ASP A 893 -35.82 -13.31 -2.63
N HIS A 894 -34.91 -12.51 -2.10
CA HIS A 894 -33.86 -11.82 -2.87
C HIS A 894 -32.87 -12.81 -3.50
N VAL A 895 -32.60 -12.71 -4.80
CA VAL A 895 -31.66 -13.60 -5.49
C VAL A 895 -30.22 -13.18 -5.16
N LEU A 896 -29.47 -14.08 -4.54
CA LEU A 896 -28.11 -13.79 -4.06
C LEU A 896 -27.09 -14.15 -5.13
N LEU A 897 -26.64 -13.15 -5.90
CA LEU A 897 -25.72 -13.34 -7.01
C LEU A 897 -24.26 -13.06 -6.64
N LYS A 898 -24.03 -12.24 -5.61
CA LYS A 898 -22.70 -11.85 -5.14
C LYS A 898 -22.73 -11.65 -3.62
N ILE A 899 -21.60 -11.91 -2.95
CA ILE A 899 -21.40 -11.74 -1.51
C ILE A 899 -20.25 -10.71 -1.30
N PRO A 900 -20.30 -9.81 -0.30
CA PRO A 900 -21.33 -9.67 0.74
C PRO A 900 -22.71 -9.27 0.22
N ASN A 901 -23.78 -9.66 0.90
CA ASN A 901 -25.14 -9.29 0.50
C ASN A 901 -26.11 -9.18 1.69
N ILE A 902 -27.38 -8.92 1.39
CA ILE A 902 -28.50 -8.83 2.33
C ILE A 902 -29.54 -9.90 1.99
N HIS A 903 -30.00 -10.63 3.01
CA HIS A 903 -31.15 -11.52 2.89
C HIS A 903 -32.43 -10.69 3.06
N LEU A 904 -33.21 -10.55 1.99
CA LEU A 904 -34.53 -9.92 2.01
C LEU A 904 -35.58 -10.94 1.59
N SER A 905 -36.53 -11.23 2.48
CA SER A 905 -37.61 -12.18 2.22
C SER A 905 -38.94 -11.60 2.68
N ALA A 906 -40.01 -11.80 1.90
CA ALA A 906 -41.36 -11.38 2.27
C ALA A 906 -42.36 -12.50 2.04
N GLY A 907 -42.98 -12.96 3.13
CA GLY A 907 -43.95 -14.04 3.12
C GLY A 907 -45.39 -13.62 2.80
N LYS A 908 -45.71 -12.31 2.74
CA LYS A 908 -47.03 -11.84 2.32
C LYS A 908 -46.94 -10.60 1.45
N LEU A 909 -47.50 -10.68 0.25
CA LEU A 909 -47.55 -9.58 -0.71
C LEU A 909 -48.88 -9.53 -1.47
N SER A 910 -49.26 -8.33 -1.92
CA SER A 910 -50.26 -8.14 -2.97
C SER A 910 -49.56 -7.80 -4.28
N HIS A 911 -50.21 -8.12 -5.39
CA HIS A 911 -49.63 -7.97 -6.70
C HIS A 911 -50.66 -7.51 -7.74
N LYS A 912 -50.18 -6.87 -8.80
CA LYS A 912 -50.94 -6.51 -10.00
C LYS A 912 -50.09 -6.82 -11.22
N PHE A 913 -50.25 -8.02 -11.78
CA PHE A 913 -49.49 -8.47 -12.96
C PHE A 913 -50.33 -8.42 -14.23
N HIS A 914 -49.72 -7.98 -15.33
CA HIS A 914 -50.32 -7.94 -16.66
C HIS A 914 -49.35 -8.52 -17.71
N PRO A 915 -49.65 -9.71 -18.29
CA PRO A 915 -50.74 -10.65 -18.00
C PRO A 915 -50.60 -11.37 -16.63
N PRO A 916 -51.68 -11.99 -16.09
CA PRO A 916 -51.59 -12.77 -14.85
C PRO A 916 -50.68 -14.00 -15.02
N LEU A 917 -49.96 -14.36 -13.97
CA LEU A 917 -49.04 -15.50 -13.97
C LEU A 917 -49.80 -16.83 -13.84
N THR A 918 -49.33 -17.88 -14.52
CA THR A 918 -49.96 -19.20 -14.42
C THR A 918 -49.55 -19.92 -13.14
N ALA A 919 -50.41 -20.81 -12.61
CA ALA A 919 -50.05 -21.67 -11.48
C ALA A 919 -48.77 -22.51 -11.72
N ALA A 920 -48.47 -22.86 -12.98
CA ALA A 920 -47.24 -23.58 -13.34
C ALA A 920 -45.99 -22.70 -13.22
N ASP A 921 -46.06 -21.44 -13.65
CA ASP A 921 -44.97 -20.48 -13.49
C ASP A 921 -44.70 -20.19 -12.00
N LEU A 922 -45.76 -19.99 -11.20
CA LEU A 922 -45.67 -19.75 -9.75
C LEU A 922 -45.15 -20.96 -8.96
N ALA A 923 -45.50 -22.18 -9.38
CA ALA A 923 -45.00 -23.41 -8.76
C ALA A 923 -43.51 -23.66 -9.05
N LYS A 924 -43.02 -23.25 -10.23
CA LYS A 924 -41.61 -23.36 -10.62
C LYS A 924 -40.74 -22.25 -10.00
N GLY A 925 -41.36 -21.13 -9.62
CA GLY A 925 -40.68 -19.92 -9.16
C GLY A 925 -40.10 -19.13 -10.33
N VAL A 926 -40.62 -17.92 -10.54
CA VAL A 926 -40.15 -16.97 -11.55
C VAL A 926 -39.20 -15.96 -10.92
N VAL A 927 -38.50 -15.16 -11.74
CA VAL A 927 -37.63 -14.08 -11.25
C VAL A 927 -38.30 -12.74 -11.54
N VAL A 928 -38.41 -11.88 -10.54
CA VAL A 928 -38.92 -10.52 -10.69
C VAL A 928 -37.80 -9.52 -10.44
N VAL A 929 -37.56 -8.62 -11.38
CA VAL A 929 -36.55 -7.56 -11.23
C VAL A 929 -37.25 -6.27 -10.85
N ALA A 930 -36.87 -5.68 -9.72
CA ALA A 930 -37.43 -4.43 -9.22
C ALA A 930 -36.81 -3.24 -9.97
N ASN A 931 -37.60 -2.61 -10.84
CA ASN A 931 -37.19 -1.50 -11.70
C ASN A 931 -36.82 -0.22 -10.91
N ASN A 932 -37.20 -0.14 -9.63
CA ASN A 932 -36.98 1.01 -8.75
C ASN A 932 -36.05 0.71 -7.57
N VAL A 933 -35.37 -0.45 -7.54
CA VAL A 933 -34.41 -0.81 -6.48
C VAL A 933 -33.07 -1.13 -7.11
N HIS A 934 -32.10 -0.22 -6.92
CA HIS A 934 -30.77 -0.32 -7.50
C HIS A 934 -29.80 -1.02 -6.54
N GLU A 935 -29.68 -2.34 -6.64
CA GLU A 935 -28.90 -3.14 -5.69
C GLU A 935 -27.43 -2.70 -5.63
N ALA A 936 -26.74 -2.63 -6.78
CA ALA A 936 -25.33 -2.28 -6.80
C ALA A 936 -25.00 -0.92 -6.14
N SER A 937 -25.96 0.02 -6.12
CA SER A 937 -25.77 1.33 -5.48
C SER A 937 -25.83 1.29 -3.94
N MET A 938 -26.39 0.22 -3.37
CA MET A 938 -26.57 0.04 -1.93
C MET A 938 -25.55 -0.91 -1.31
N GLN A 939 -24.74 -1.59 -2.13
CA GLN A 939 -23.76 -2.56 -1.68
C GLN A 939 -22.40 -1.91 -1.34
N PRO A 940 -21.68 -2.43 -0.32
CA PRO A 940 -22.15 -3.42 0.65
C PRO A 940 -23.14 -2.81 1.65
N PHE A 941 -24.20 -3.54 2.00
CA PHE A 941 -25.12 -3.09 3.05
C PHE A 941 -24.42 -3.01 4.43
N PRO A 942 -24.78 -2.02 5.27
CA PRO A 942 -24.27 -1.96 6.65
C PRO A 942 -24.69 -3.20 7.45
N ILE A 943 -23.79 -3.70 8.32
CA ILE A 943 -24.15 -4.74 9.29
C ILE A 943 -25.30 -4.29 10.20
N MET A 944 -26.12 -5.24 10.68
CA MET A 944 -27.38 -4.98 11.37
C MET A 944 -27.21 -4.05 12.58
N LYS A 945 -26.07 -4.14 13.28
CA LYS A 945 -25.73 -3.25 14.41
C LYS A 945 -25.75 -1.75 14.05
N TYR A 946 -25.42 -1.39 12.80
CA TYR A 946 -25.37 -0.01 12.32
C TYR A 946 -26.55 0.34 11.40
N MET A 947 -27.39 -0.63 11.08
CA MET A 947 -28.54 -0.46 10.20
C MET A 947 -29.79 -0.18 11.03
N ILE A 948 -30.40 0.99 10.80
CA ILE A 948 -31.69 1.32 11.42
C ILE A 948 -32.79 1.01 10.41
N ILE A 949 -33.56 -0.04 10.68
CA ILE A 949 -34.75 -0.37 9.88
C ILE A 949 -35.91 0.49 10.39
N ASN A 950 -36.31 1.48 9.60
CA ASN A 950 -37.43 2.38 9.89
C ASN A 950 -38.49 2.32 8.77
N GLU A 951 -39.55 3.13 8.87
CA GLU A 951 -40.62 3.20 7.86
C GLU A 951 -40.12 3.67 6.48
N ASP A 952 -38.95 4.32 6.41
CA ASP A 952 -38.35 4.79 5.17
C ASP A 952 -37.52 3.71 4.46
N PHE A 953 -37.19 2.60 5.14
CA PHE A 953 -36.45 1.50 4.54
C PHE A 953 -37.21 0.95 3.32
N PHE A 954 -36.50 0.76 2.20
CA PHE A 954 -37.13 0.47 0.91
C PHE A 954 -37.87 -0.88 0.92
N PHE A 955 -37.41 -1.84 1.74
CA PHE A 955 -38.02 -3.15 1.92
C PHE A 955 -38.85 -3.20 3.21
N GLY A 956 -39.90 -2.38 3.29
CA GLY A 956 -40.81 -2.27 4.43
C GLY A 956 -42.28 -2.52 4.09
N VAL A 957 -43.14 -2.72 5.10
CA VAL A 957 -44.58 -2.94 4.91
C VAL A 957 -45.22 -1.72 4.22
N GLY A 958 -46.04 -1.95 3.21
CA GLY A 958 -46.70 -0.92 2.40
C GLY A 958 -45.86 -0.36 1.25
N LYS A 959 -44.57 -0.73 1.14
CA LYS A 959 -43.72 -0.34 0.01
C LYS A 959 -44.12 -1.12 -1.25
N THR A 960 -44.08 -0.43 -2.39
CA THR A 960 -44.47 -0.99 -3.69
C THR A 960 -43.30 -0.93 -4.67
N PHE A 961 -43.04 -2.05 -5.34
CA PHE A 961 -42.01 -2.19 -6.37
C PHE A 961 -42.67 -2.31 -7.74
N SER A 962 -42.19 -1.52 -8.71
CA SER A 962 -42.50 -1.79 -10.12
C SER A 962 -41.57 -2.90 -10.59
N VAL A 963 -42.12 -3.99 -11.12
CA VAL A 963 -41.34 -5.18 -11.45
C VAL A 963 -41.54 -5.65 -12.88
N THR A 964 -40.48 -6.21 -13.43
CA THR A 964 -40.48 -6.96 -14.68
C THR A 964 -40.28 -8.44 -14.35
N VAL A 965 -41.18 -9.30 -14.83
CA VAL A 965 -41.18 -10.74 -14.52
C VAL A 965 -40.54 -11.52 -15.66
N TYR A 966 -39.55 -12.33 -15.31
CA TYR A 966 -38.80 -13.20 -16.20
C TYR A 966 -38.99 -14.67 -15.83
N ARG A 967 -39.00 -15.55 -16.83
CA ARG A 967 -38.89 -16.99 -16.57
C ARG A 967 -37.44 -17.34 -16.21
N ASP A 968 -37.26 -18.12 -15.15
CA ASP A 968 -35.95 -18.66 -14.78
C ASP A 968 -35.49 -19.68 -15.84
N PRO A 969 -34.39 -19.42 -16.58
CA PRO A 969 -33.88 -20.33 -17.59
C PRO A 969 -33.14 -21.53 -16.99
N TYR A 970 -32.80 -21.48 -15.70
CA TYR A 970 -32.06 -22.53 -14.99
C TYR A 970 -33.00 -23.59 -14.38
N PRO A 971 -32.53 -24.83 -14.19
CA PRO A 971 -33.32 -25.87 -13.53
C PRO A 971 -33.60 -25.54 -12.06
N ALA A 972 -34.57 -26.23 -11.44
CA ALA A 972 -34.95 -25.97 -10.05
C ALA A 972 -33.78 -26.18 -9.07
N SER A 973 -32.90 -27.15 -9.32
CA SER A 973 -31.62 -27.33 -8.62
C SER A 973 -30.47 -27.18 -9.60
N THR A 974 -29.50 -26.31 -9.30
CA THR A 974 -28.23 -26.20 -10.02
C THR A 974 -27.09 -25.93 -9.05
N MET A 975 -25.95 -26.53 -9.32
CA MET A 975 -24.67 -26.21 -8.67
C MET A 975 -23.76 -25.41 -9.60
N ASP A 976 -24.17 -25.16 -10.85
CA ASP A 976 -23.44 -24.28 -11.78
C ASP A 976 -23.82 -22.79 -11.56
N PRO A 977 -22.95 -21.84 -11.97
CA PRO A 977 -23.19 -20.41 -11.85
C PRO A 977 -24.48 -19.94 -12.52
N VAL A 978 -25.13 -18.94 -11.91
CA VAL A 978 -26.38 -18.35 -12.40
C VAL A 978 -26.18 -16.88 -12.76
N TYR A 979 -26.16 -16.60 -14.06
CA TYR A 979 -25.94 -15.26 -14.61
C TYR A 979 -27.23 -14.51 -14.90
N MET A 980 -27.26 -13.21 -14.57
CA MET A 980 -28.39 -12.33 -14.88
C MET A 980 -28.65 -12.14 -16.38
N ASP A 981 -27.60 -12.15 -17.21
CA ASP A 981 -27.70 -11.99 -18.66
C ASP A 981 -28.55 -13.07 -19.35
N ALA A 982 -28.79 -14.19 -18.68
CA ALA A 982 -29.61 -15.28 -19.19
C ALA A 982 -31.13 -15.01 -19.07
N PHE A 983 -31.58 -14.09 -18.21
CA PHE A 983 -33.01 -13.78 -18.03
C PHE A 983 -33.52 -12.86 -19.14
N LYS A 984 -33.86 -13.44 -20.30
CA LYS A 984 -34.32 -12.69 -21.49
C LYS A 984 -35.82 -12.78 -21.77
N GLU A 985 -36.49 -13.81 -21.28
CA GLU A 985 -37.91 -14.05 -21.56
C GLU A 985 -38.80 -13.31 -20.56
N VAL A 986 -39.28 -12.11 -20.95
CA VAL A 986 -40.27 -11.35 -20.18
C VAL A 986 -41.65 -11.98 -20.32
N ILE A 987 -42.24 -12.42 -19.21
CA ILE A 987 -43.54 -13.08 -19.17
C ILE A 987 -44.67 -12.18 -18.65
N SER A 988 -44.33 -11.18 -17.83
CA SER A 988 -45.30 -10.22 -17.29
C SER A 988 -44.60 -8.96 -16.77
N THR A 989 -45.38 -7.91 -16.54
CA THR A 989 -44.96 -6.68 -15.86
C THR A 989 -46.01 -6.28 -14.84
N GLY A 990 -45.63 -5.59 -13.78
CA GLY A 990 -46.60 -5.23 -12.75
C GLY A 990 -46.04 -4.51 -11.55
N GLU A 991 -46.81 -4.55 -10.48
CA GLU A 991 -46.44 -4.00 -9.17
C GLU A 991 -46.57 -5.09 -8.09
N ILE A 992 -45.65 -5.06 -7.13
CA ILE A 992 -45.69 -5.88 -5.91
C ILE A 992 -45.71 -4.94 -4.71
N THR A 993 -46.67 -5.12 -3.81
CA THR A 993 -46.76 -4.38 -2.53
C THR A 993 -46.51 -5.34 -1.37
N LEU A 994 -45.57 -4.97 -0.48
CA LEU A 994 -45.22 -5.77 0.70
C LEU A 994 -46.28 -5.62 1.79
N GLU A 995 -46.82 -6.72 2.32
CA GLU A 995 -47.89 -6.69 3.32
C GLU A 995 -47.48 -7.19 4.72
N GLY A 996 -46.48 -8.06 4.81
CA GLY A 996 -46.00 -8.57 6.11
C GLY A 996 -45.16 -9.84 6.02
N ASN A 997 -44.76 -10.36 7.18
CA ASN A 997 -43.79 -11.46 7.33
C ASN A 997 -42.47 -11.16 6.60
N LEU A 998 -41.87 -10.01 6.93
CA LEU A 998 -40.61 -9.54 6.34
C LEU A 998 -39.44 -10.06 7.16
N TYR A 999 -38.42 -10.57 6.47
CA TYR A 999 -37.13 -10.94 7.05
C TYR A 999 -36.03 -10.14 6.36
N ILE A 1000 -35.17 -9.52 7.17
CA ILE A 1000 -34.07 -8.67 6.73
C ILE A 1000 -32.86 -9.04 7.58
N ASP A 1001 -31.78 -9.48 6.95
CA ASP A 1001 -30.51 -9.78 7.61
C ASP A 1001 -29.33 -9.42 6.71
N THR A 1002 -28.46 -8.54 7.19
CA THR A 1002 -27.20 -8.18 6.50
C THR A 1002 -25.98 -8.89 7.08
N ASP A 1003 -26.11 -9.54 8.24
CA ASP A 1003 -24.96 -10.08 8.97
C ASP A 1003 -24.58 -11.46 8.41
N ALA A 1004 -25.54 -12.37 8.22
CA ALA A 1004 -25.28 -13.75 7.84
C ALA A 1004 -24.52 -13.92 6.51
N LEU A 1005 -24.65 -12.95 5.60
CA LEU A 1005 -24.04 -12.94 4.26
C LEU A 1005 -22.92 -11.90 4.15
N ASN A 1006 -22.34 -11.45 5.28
CA ASN A 1006 -21.28 -10.46 5.27
C ASN A 1006 -20.22 -10.83 6.31
N ASP A 1007 -19.00 -11.15 5.86
CA ASP A 1007 -17.90 -11.54 6.75
C ASP A 1007 -17.54 -10.45 7.77
N ALA A 1008 -17.89 -9.17 7.51
CA ALA A 1008 -17.70 -8.08 8.45
C ALA A 1008 -18.52 -8.22 9.76
N SER A 1009 -19.52 -9.12 9.78
CA SER A 1009 -20.35 -9.40 10.98
C SER A 1009 -19.74 -10.47 11.89
N GLU A 1010 -18.72 -11.21 11.44
CA GLU A 1010 -18.10 -12.27 12.23
C GLU A 1010 -17.46 -11.67 13.48
N ALA A 1011 -18.00 -12.07 14.64
CA ALA A 1011 -17.40 -11.72 15.92
C ALA A 1011 -16.07 -12.47 16.06
N ASP A 1012 -14.98 -11.73 16.29
CA ASP A 1012 -13.69 -12.25 16.72
C ASP A 1012 -13.85 -13.01 18.04
N LYS A 1013 -14.12 -14.32 17.98
CA LYS A 1013 -14.38 -15.13 19.19
C LYS A 1013 -13.16 -15.28 20.11
N GLU A 1014 -11.96 -14.90 19.66
CA GLU A 1014 -10.72 -14.97 20.47
C GLU A 1014 -9.94 -13.65 20.59
N VAL A 1015 -10.41 -12.56 19.99
CA VAL A 1015 -9.87 -11.21 20.25
C VAL A 1015 -10.90 -10.46 21.08
N PRO A 1016 -10.56 -9.88 22.25
CA PRO A 1016 -11.51 -9.09 23.02
C PRO A 1016 -12.08 -7.95 22.16
N VAL A 1017 -13.36 -8.10 21.80
CA VAL A 1017 -14.36 -7.14 21.29
C VAL A 1017 -13.91 -5.68 21.38
N SER A 1018 -13.83 -4.86 20.32
CA SER A 1018 -14.86 -4.53 19.34
C SER A 1018 -14.28 -3.84 18.09
N ARG A 1019 -14.75 -4.22 16.89
CA ARG A 1019 -14.44 -3.50 15.64
C ARG A 1019 -15.65 -2.66 15.20
N THR A 1020 -15.42 -1.38 14.89
CA THR A 1020 -16.40 -0.48 14.27
C THR A 1020 -15.87 0.01 12.92
N VAL A 1021 -16.65 -0.23 11.85
CA VAL A 1021 -16.37 0.12 10.44
C VAL A 1021 -16.45 1.62 10.15
N THR A 1022 -16.96 2.42 11.08
CA THR A 1022 -16.95 3.87 10.95
C THR A 1022 -15.82 4.40 11.81
N GLY A 1023 -14.89 5.17 11.24
CA GLY A 1023 -13.84 5.91 11.97
C GLY A 1023 -14.36 6.96 12.96
N LYS A 1024 -15.53 6.75 13.56
CA LYS A 1024 -16.03 7.40 14.76
C LYS A 1024 -15.76 6.47 15.93
N MET A 1025 -14.79 6.87 16.77
CA MET A 1025 -14.62 6.31 18.12
C MET A 1025 -15.98 6.29 18.83
N ARG A 1026 -16.29 5.19 19.50
CA ARG A 1026 -17.52 5.07 20.30
C ARG A 1026 -17.55 6.15 21.39
N GLU A 1027 -18.74 6.56 21.86
CA GLU A 1027 -18.83 7.61 22.89
C GLU A 1027 -18.08 7.25 24.17
N ASP A 1028 -18.00 5.97 24.55
CA ASP A 1028 -17.21 5.42 25.66
C ASP A 1028 -15.68 5.41 25.39
N GLN A 1029 -15.24 5.29 24.14
CA GLN A 1029 -13.83 5.45 23.73
C GLN A 1029 -13.42 6.92 23.63
N VAL A 1030 -14.29 7.76 23.08
CA VAL A 1030 -14.17 9.21 23.20
C VAL A 1030 -14.24 9.58 24.67
N HIS A 1031 -15.01 8.90 25.51
CA HIS A 1031 -15.03 9.12 26.95
C HIS A 1031 -13.80 8.56 27.64
N SER A 1032 -13.17 7.48 27.17
CA SER A 1032 -11.92 6.91 27.71
C SER A 1032 -10.72 7.75 27.31
N TRP A 1033 -10.63 8.20 26.05
CA TRP A 1033 -9.64 9.15 25.59
C TRP A 1033 -9.88 10.54 26.12
N LYS A 1034 -11.13 11.05 26.12
CA LYS A 1034 -11.47 12.27 26.85
C LYS A 1034 -11.36 12.06 28.34
N MET A 1035 -11.43 10.87 28.92
CA MET A 1035 -11.12 10.65 30.35
C MET A 1035 -9.62 10.63 30.54
N SER A 1036 -8.80 10.05 29.67
CA SER A 1036 -7.34 10.11 29.79
C SER A 1036 -6.84 11.55 29.59
N LEU A 1037 -7.38 12.25 28.58
CA LEU A 1037 -7.17 13.67 28.31
C LEU A 1037 -7.86 14.60 29.32
N ALA A 1038 -9.01 14.23 29.90
CA ALA A 1038 -9.70 14.97 30.97
C ALA A 1038 -9.22 14.59 32.36
N THR A 1039 -8.50 13.50 32.56
CA THR A 1039 -7.75 13.21 33.79
C THR A 1039 -6.46 14.02 33.76
N MET A 1040 -5.88 14.21 32.57
CA MET A 1040 -4.90 15.27 32.32
C MET A 1040 -5.48 16.69 32.52
N HIS A 1041 -6.70 16.99 32.07
CA HIS A 1041 -7.30 18.33 32.18
C HIS A 1041 -8.00 18.67 33.52
N GLN A 1042 -8.70 17.75 34.18
CA GLN A 1042 -9.44 17.96 35.46
C GLN A 1042 -8.52 17.94 36.69
N GLN A 1043 -7.25 17.56 36.55
CA GLN A 1043 -6.24 17.75 37.61
C GLN A 1043 -5.41 19.03 37.41
N THR A 1044 -5.82 19.90 36.45
CA THR A 1044 -5.26 21.24 36.18
C THR A 1044 -6.21 22.38 36.58
N LEU A 1045 -7.32 22.08 37.26
CA LEU A 1045 -8.23 23.06 37.87
C LEU A 1045 -8.22 22.93 39.39
#